data_AF-A0A7M3X5T7-F1
#
_entry.id   AF-A0A7M3X5T7-F1
#
_cell.length_a   1.000
_cell.length_b   1.000
_cell.length_c   1.000
_cell.angle_alpha   90.00
_cell.angle_beta   90.00
_cell.angle_gamma   90.00
#
_symmetry.space_group_name_H-M   'P 1'
#
loop_
_entity.id
_entity.type
_entity.pdbx_description
1 polymer ?
#
loop_
_entity_poly.entity_id
_entity_poly.type
_entity_poly.pdbx_seq_one_letter_code
_entity_poly.pdbx_strand_id
1 'polypeptide(L)'
;MLGSAMVVLAPSILPGWALSTVLDGSSDRFRKALLAPALGLLLFYGVSGSLVLLDVWSPMLLGFSLLGLNAGAYRMIHQRHEVIAKRSRWQLLEAAMHGELSEESTSSSLSKEAEIQLEFQRNRPTWLFAVSLFIASTALLSPLLQRLPFGVDWIGFAMLTQQLVLEGNLSLPGTNEGFWTYPPAYPSVAAWVVELTGIDAGQAVFQLGHYTLFVLLLGIIGAMDRHGAGAYAMLSMGLGLGLFAKTFDSGFPSVASQLGLVVGILVLFRHAEQRQRHHTLGLCLALFSVALIHPTGAIYLALLLLSHVLHGLAIDNEEHRELLRKLVYIASAFITVGFGVALLVIAPRLFDEAVFSEYGWQGGRPLLVYNGVLLAFAAAAAYGLRTTLEGRIAITWFALLWILSVVHLVEGLRFIPVLSLLSYTLYSMALHAFHVPLAVLVAWWWSPHTALTPVDEKPVKPWILPRPVSLSMVVAIVVGALMAQTVAISLAEHEELLAVSPGDLALREALDDIDGAVYTENMHWGYVWDAPKNVAMTSIPTLGLVHIDSTEHAAATQAMFYDNTTYFLEHNMLHALTSPLGTMQWTLATSPYWGIEALADGATLWRLQPDGDGKVLLLDGIDESDCVACTVRLDPWRDHKFRDPMGLGEDRPFLPEGTDGALQIKAPDRAAEMCLIYEIIGSTGGFYLQASTGLERPYHGLRTDAGYHQACFAVENGSALTEVTFEWDRSSPDRWLNPLGLSGRDTVLFDRTGVKLQWLTWSTV
;
A
#
# COMPACT_ATOMS: atom_id res chain seq x y z
N MET A 1 2.85 5.22 15.45
CA MET A 1 3.90 5.44 14.42
C MET A 1 5.33 5.35 14.95
N LEU A 2 5.79 6.26 15.82
CA LEU A 2 7.21 6.29 16.25
C LEU A 2 7.67 5.02 16.98
N GLY A 3 6.81 4.42 17.79
CA GLY A 3 7.07 3.12 18.43
C GLY A 3 7.32 2.02 17.40
N SER A 4 6.43 1.89 16.41
CA SER A 4 6.55 0.92 15.31
C SER A 4 7.82 1.12 14.48
N ALA A 5 8.17 2.37 14.16
CA ALA A 5 9.42 2.68 13.48
C ALA A 5 10.65 2.27 14.32
N MET A 6 10.61 2.48 15.64
CA MET A 6 11.71 2.14 16.54
C MET A 6 11.93 0.62 16.65
N VAL A 7 10.86 -0.17 16.81
CA VAL A 7 10.96 -1.64 16.96
C VAL A 7 11.45 -2.34 15.68
N VAL A 8 11.34 -1.67 14.52
CA VAL A 8 11.91 -2.13 13.25
C VAL A 8 13.32 -1.61 13.03
N LEU A 9 13.57 -0.31 13.30
CA LEU A 9 14.87 0.33 13.09
C LEU A 9 15.95 -0.21 14.03
N ALA A 10 15.64 -0.33 15.33
CA ALA A 10 16.61 -0.73 16.35
C ALA A 10 17.32 -2.07 16.05
N PRO A 11 16.60 -3.17 15.71
CA PRO A 11 17.25 -4.43 15.36
C PRO A 11 17.85 -4.46 13.94
N SER A 12 17.53 -3.51 13.07
CA SER A 12 17.93 -3.55 11.65
C SER A 12 19.05 -2.58 11.28
N ILE A 13 19.26 -1.50 12.05
CA ILE A 13 20.19 -0.42 11.70
C ILE A 13 21.64 -0.88 11.62
N LEU A 14 22.12 -1.70 12.55
CA LEU A 14 23.51 -2.18 12.56
C LEU A 14 23.81 -3.17 11.42
N PRO A 15 22.95 -4.18 11.15
CA PRO A 15 23.06 -4.98 9.93
C PRO A 15 23.05 -4.14 8.66
N GLY A 16 22.17 -3.14 8.57
CA GLY A 16 22.12 -2.20 7.46
C GLY A 16 23.40 -1.36 7.32
N TRP A 17 23.95 -0.88 8.43
CA TRP A 17 25.21 -0.14 8.45
C TRP A 17 26.39 -1.01 7.99
N ALA A 18 26.44 -2.25 8.45
CA ALA A 18 27.47 -3.21 8.06
C ALA A 18 27.36 -3.54 6.56
N LEU A 19 26.15 -3.80 6.06
CA LEU A 19 25.93 -4.06 4.65
C LEU A 19 26.26 -2.82 3.79
N SER A 20 25.90 -1.61 4.23
CA SER A 20 26.28 -0.37 3.55
C SER A 20 27.80 -0.19 3.46
N THR A 21 28.53 -0.56 4.51
CA THR A 21 29.99 -0.46 4.55
C THR A 21 30.65 -1.48 3.62
N VAL A 22 30.11 -2.70 3.55
CA VAL A 22 30.62 -3.74 2.64
C VAL A 22 30.30 -3.44 1.19
N LEU A 23 29.07 -2.99 0.90
CA LEU A 23 28.64 -2.68 -0.45
C LEU A 23 29.18 -1.34 -0.95
N ASP A 24 29.42 -0.38 -0.07
CA ASP A 24 30.00 0.92 -0.40
C ASP A 24 31.09 1.30 0.62
N GLY A 25 32.29 0.76 0.45
CA GLY A 25 33.46 1.10 1.28
C GLY A 25 33.88 2.57 1.21
N SER A 26 33.38 3.34 0.23
CA SER A 26 33.63 4.79 0.13
C SER A 26 32.60 5.65 0.84
N SER A 27 31.55 5.05 1.40
CA SER A 27 30.51 5.79 2.10
C SER A 27 31.04 6.42 3.39
N ASP A 28 30.76 7.70 3.57
CA ASP A 28 30.97 8.39 4.83
C ASP A 28 29.77 8.19 5.77
N ARG A 29 29.83 8.74 6.98
CA ARG A 29 28.75 8.58 7.98
C ARG A 29 27.40 9.07 7.46
N PHE A 30 27.38 10.14 6.68
CA PHE A 30 26.15 10.69 6.13
C PHE A 30 25.51 9.71 5.14
N ARG A 31 26.27 9.23 4.14
CA ARG A 31 25.74 8.25 3.16
C ARG A 31 25.36 6.93 3.85
N LYS A 32 26.12 6.46 4.83
CA LYS A 32 25.77 5.27 5.63
C LYS A 32 24.46 5.46 6.39
N ALA A 33 24.23 6.63 6.98
CA ALA A 33 22.97 6.94 7.68
C ALA A 33 21.75 6.93 6.75
N LEU A 34 21.93 7.30 5.47
CA LEU A 34 20.87 7.23 4.45
C LEU A 34 20.60 5.80 3.98
N LEU A 35 21.66 5.00 3.78
CA LEU A 35 21.57 3.64 3.26
C LEU A 35 21.13 2.60 4.30
N ALA A 36 21.63 2.73 5.53
CA ALA A 36 21.51 1.71 6.55
C ALA A 36 20.05 1.34 6.90
N PRO A 37 19.10 2.29 7.05
CA PRO A 37 17.70 1.94 7.32
C PRO A 37 17.08 1.05 6.24
N ALA A 38 17.29 1.38 4.95
CA ALA A 38 16.74 0.62 3.83
C ALA A 38 17.35 -0.77 3.71
N LEU A 39 18.69 -0.85 3.81
CA LEU A 39 19.43 -2.11 3.73
C LEU A 39 19.15 -3.02 4.94
N GLY A 40 19.02 -2.43 6.13
CA GLY A 40 18.65 -3.14 7.34
C GLY A 40 17.25 -3.74 7.25
N LEU A 41 16.28 -2.94 6.82
CA LEU A 41 14.90 -3.38 6.65
C LEU A 41 14.78 -4.49 5.59
N LEU A 42 15.52 -4.39 4.49
CA LEU A 42 15.59 -5.44 3.47
C LEU A 42 16.07 -6.79 4.05
N LEU A 43 17.11 -6.76 4.89
CA LEU A 43 17.59 -7.96 5.58
C LEU A 43 16.59 -8.49 6.59
N PHE A 44 15.92 -7.60 7.32
CA PHE A 44 14.87 -7.98 8.26
C PHE A 44 13.74 -8.72 7.53
N TYR A 45 13.20 -8.16 6.45
CA TYR A 45 12.22 -8.84 5.61
C TYR A 45 12.71 -10.21 5.13
N GLY A 46 13.96 -10.29 4.66
CA GLY A 46 14.56 -11.55 4.23
C GLY A 46 14.59 -12.62 5.32
N VAL A 47 15.01 -12.25 6.53
CA VAL A 47 15.07 -13.17 7.68
C VAL A 47 13.66 -13.57 8.12
N SER A 48 12.77 -12.61 8.35
CA SER A 48 11.41 -12.89 8.82
C SER A 48 10.62 -13.75 7.85
N GLY A 49 10.64 -13.41 6.56
CA GLY A 49 9.97 -14.20 5.53
C GLY A 49 10.55 -15.61 5.39
N SER A 50 11.87 -15.79 5.60
CA SER A 50 12.49 -17.12 5.56
C SER A 50 11.99 -18.01 6.70
N LEU A 51 11.78 -17.45 7.90
CA LEU A 51 11.27 -18.22 9.03
C LEU A 51 9.84 -18.71 8.79
N VAL A 52 9.00 -17.90 8.14
CA VAL A 52 7.63 -18.32 7.77
C VAL A 52 7.67 -19.40 6.69
N LEU A 53 8.49 -19.25 5.65
CA LEU A 53 8.62 -20.28 4.61
C LEU A 53 9.12 -21.62 5.15
N LEU A 54 9.91 -21.60 6.23
CA LEU A 54 10.40 -22.78 6.91
C LEU A 54 9.42 -23.31 7.96
N ASP A 55 8.24 -22.70 8.12
CA ASP A 55 7.20 -23.06 9.09
C ASP A 55 7.71 -23.09 10.55
N VAL A 56 8.60 -22.14 10.89
CA VAL A 56 9.20 -22.01 12.22
C VAL A 56 9.10 -20.59 12.78
N TRP A 57 8.31 -19.72 12.13
CA TRP A 57 8.20 -18.34 12.56
C TRP A 57 7.60 -18.25 13.97
N SER A 58 8.27 -17.49 14.82
CA SER A 58 7.76 -17.05 16.11
C SER A 58 8.47 -15.75 16.48
N PRO A 59 7.85 -14.89 17.32
CA PRO A 59 8.48 -13.64 17.76
C PRO A 59 9.84 -13.91 18.42
N MET A 60 9.93 -14.96 19.23
CA MET A 60 11.17 -15.33 19.92
C MET A 60 12.28 -15.77 18.95
N LEU A 61 11.97 -16.65 17.99
CA LEU A 61 12.97 -17.11 17.02
C LEU A 61 13.44 -15.99 16.09
N LEU A 62 12.52 -15.11 15.69
CA LEU A 62 12.87 -13.93 14.92
C LEU A 62 13.80 -13.00 15.73
N GLY A 63 13.48 -12.75 17.00
CA GLY A 63 14.34 -11.99 17.92
C GLY A 63 15.75 -12.56 18.02
N PHE A 64 15.89 -13.88 18.22
CA PHE A 64 17.21 -14.53 18.25
C PHE A 64 17.96 -14.42 16.92
N SER A 65 17.24 -14.54 15.81
CA SER A 65 17.81 -14.44 14.47
C SER A 65 18.32 -13.02 14.19
N LEU A 66 17.58 -11.99 14.61
CA LEU A 66 18.00 -10.59 14.52
C LEU A 66 19.19 -10.29 15.44
N LEU A 67 19.23 -10.84 16.66
CA LEU A 67 20.40 -10.74 17.54
C LEU A 67 21.65 -11.37 16.91
N GLY A 68 21.50 -12.56 16.31
CA GLY A 68 22.56 -13.23 15.56
C GLY A 68 23.06 -12.40 14.39
N LEU A 69 22.14 -11.81 13.62
CA LEU A 69 22.45 -10.90 12.51
C LEU A 69 23.22 -9.66 13.00
N ASN A 70 22.81 -9.06 14.13
CA ASN A 70 23.51 -7.94 14.76
C ASN A 70 24.91 -8.32 15.24
N ALA A 71 25.08 -9.49 15.86
CA ALA A 71 26.39 -9.99 16.29
C ALA A 71 27.32 -10.23 15.09
N GLY A 72 26.80 -10.80 14.00
CA GLY A 72 27.52 -10.97 12.73
C GLY A 72 27.93 -9.62 12.13
N ALA A 73 27.01 -8.66 12.07
CA ALA A 73 27.24 -7.30 11.58
C ALA A 73 28.30 -6.57 12.40
N TYR A 74 28.21 -6.63 13.74
CA TYR A 74 29.19 -6.08 14.67
C TYR A 74 30.59 -6.65 14.40
N ARG A 75 30.70 -7.98 14.35
CA ARG A 75 31.97 -8.67 14.07
C ARG A 75 32.55 -8.25 12.72
N MET A 76 31.73 -8.16 11.68
CA MET A 76 32.17 -7.80 10.33
C MET A 76 32.76 -6.40 10.26
N ILE A 77 32.18 -5.41 10.97
CA ILE A 77 32.70 -4.04 11.01
C ILE A 77 33.97 -3.94 11.89
N HIS A 78 34.04 -4.69 12.99
CA HIS A 78 35.15 -4.60 13.95
C HIS A 78 36.38 -5.44 13.59
N GLN A 79 36.24 -6.45 12.72
CA GLN A 79 37.38 -7.23 12.22
C GLN A 79 38.25 -6.40 11.26
N ARG A 80 39.14 -5.59 11.82
CA ARG A 80 40.17 -4.85 11.06
C ARG A 80 41.44 -5.68 10.94
N HIS A 81 41.92 -5.84 9.72
CA HIS A 81 43.21 -6.47 9.46
C HIS A 81 44.30 -5.40 9.47
N GLU A 82 45.22 -5.47 10.44
CA GLU A 82 46.38 -4.58 10.53
C GLU A 82 47.30 -4.70 9.31
N VAL A 83 47.45 -5.92 8.80
CA VAL A 83 48.24 -6.21 7.59
C VAL A 83 47.43 -5.85 6.34
N ILE A 84 47.92 -4.90 5.53
CA ILE A 84 47.27 -4.43 4.28
C ILE A 84 46.91 -5.61 3.36
N ALA A 85 47.80 -6.58 3.20
CA ALA A 85 47.57 -7.77 2.36
C ALA A 85 46.39 -8.66 2.81
N LYS A 86 45.94 -8.53 4.06
CA LYS A 86 44.78 -9.26 4.60
C LYS A 86 43.50 -8.42 4.61
N ARG A 87 43.58 -7.12 4.28
CA ARG A 87 42.41 -6.24 4.21
C ARG A 87 41.54 -6.66 3.03
N SER A 88 40.24 -6.72 3.28
CA SER A 88 39.26 -6.88 2.21
C SER A 88 39.22 -5.64 1.31
N ARG A 89 38.69 -5.76 0.09
CA ARG A 89 38.69 -4.63 -0.86
C ARG A 89 37.89 -3.42 -0.38
N TRP A 90 36.80 -3.61 0.36
CA TRP A 90 36.06 -2.48 0.94
C TRP A 90 36.87 -1.79 2.05
N GLN A 91 37.66 -2.54 2.84
CA GLN A 91 38.58 -1.98 3.84
C GLN A 91 39.74 -1.21 3.20
N LEU A 92 40.22 -1.67 2.03
CA LEU A 92 41.22 -0.94 1.24
C LEU A 92 40.66 0.38 0.70
N LEU A 93 39.42 0.37 0.18
CA LEU A 93 38.76 1.58 -0.29
C LEU A 93 38.50 2.56 0.87
N GLU A 94 38.02 2.08 2.02
CA GLU A 94 37.83 2.90 3.22
C GLU A 94 39.15 3.53 3.68
N ALA A 95 40.24 2.76 3.69
CA ALA A 95 41.57 3.26 4.03
C ALA A 95 42.09 4.30 3.01
N ALA A 96 41.83 4.11 1.71
CA ALA A 96 42.17 5.09 0.68
C ALA A 96 41.38 6.40 0.84
N MET A 97 40.09 6.32 1.18
CA MET A 97 39.27 7.51 1.48
C MET A 97 39.80 8.31 2.68
N HIS A 98 40.49 7.65 3.62
CA HIS A 98 41.14 8.27 4.77
C HIS A 98 42.60 8.68 4.53
N GLY A 99 43.13 8.47 3.32
CA GLY A 99 44.53 8.80 2.99
C GLY A 99 45.57 7.89 3.66
N GLU A 100 45.17 6.71 4.15
CA GLU A 100 46.08 5.74 4.79
C GLU A 100 46.94 4.96 3.79
N LEU A 101 46.63 5.02 2.50
CA LEU A 101 47.31 4.29 1.44
C LEU A 101 48.00 5.26 0.47
N SER A 102 49.26 5.00 0.14
CA SER A 102 50.01 5.76 -0.88
C SER A 102 49.71 5.23 -2.29
N GLU A 103 49.78 6.10 -3.31
CA GLU A 103 49.53 5.72 -4.71
C GLU A 103 50.42 4.56 -5.19
N GLU A 104 51.64 4.45 -4.68
CA GLU A 104 52.59 3.36 -5.00
C GLU A 104 52.16 1.98 -4.47
N SER A 105 51.26 1.93 -3.48
CA SER A 105 50.84 0.70 -2.79
C SER A 105 49.47 0.17 -3.24
N THR A 106 48.76 0.88 -4.12
CA THR A 106 47.37 0.61 -4.51
C THR A 106 47.18 0.49 -6.02
N SER A 107 46.22 -0.33 -6.47
CA SER A 107 45.84 -0.38 -7.89
C SER A 107 45.28 0.97 -8.35
N SER A 108 45.64 1.41 -9.56
CA SER A 108 45.20 2.70 -10.15
C SER A 108 43.69 2.91 -10.19
N SER A 109 42.90 1.83 -10.26
CA SER A 109 41.44 1.89 -10.22
C SER A 109 40.88 2.25 -8.84
N LEU A 110 41.57 1.89 -7.75
CA LEU A 110 41.12 2.12 -6.37
C LEU A 110 41.42 3.55 -5.93
N SER A 111 42.57 4.08 -6.30
CA SER A 111 42.90 5.50 -6.07
C SER A 111 41.95 6.43 -6.84
N LYS A 112 41.67 6.12 -8.12
CA LYS A 112 40.70 6.86 -8.95
C LYS A 112 39.28 6.81 -8.37
N GLU A 113 38.84 5.65 -7.88
CA GLU A 113 37.54 5.53 -7.21
C GLU A 113 37.47 6.43 -5.96
N ALA A 114 38.51 6.43 -5.13
CA ALA A 114 38.56 7.26 -3.92
C ALA A 114 38.54 8.77 -4.25
N GLU A 115 39.28 9.20 -5.27
CA GLU A 115 39.32 10.61 -5.71
C GLU A 115 37.93 11.10 -6.14
N ILE A 116 37.26 10.35 -7.02
CA ILE A 116 35.89 10.69 -7.49
C ILE A 116 34.91 10.77 -6.31
N GLN A 117 34.99 9.82 -5.38
CA GLN A 117 34.09 9.80 -4.23
C GLN A 117 34.35 10.95 -3.26
N LEU A 118 35.61 11.34 -3.04
CA LEU A 118 35.95 12.53 -2.26
C LEU A 118 35.46 13.81 -2.94
N GLU A 119 35.52 13.90 -4.27
CA GLU A 119 34.96 15.03 -5.02
C GLU A 119 33.44 15.14 -4.82
N PHE A 120 32.71 14.02 -4.94
CA PHE A 120 31.27 14.00 -4.68
C PHE A 120 30.94 14.45 -3.26
N GLN A 121 31.69 13.97 -2.26
CA GLN A 121 31.49 14.35 -0.86
C GLN A 121 31.74 15.85 -0.62
N ARG A 122 32.77 16.42 -1.23
CA ARG A 122 33.11 17.86 -1.13
C ARG A 122 32.06 18.76 -1.80
N ASN A 123 31.48 18.30 -2.91
CA ASN A 123 30.54 19.05 -3.72
C ASN A 123 29.06 18.80 -3.37
N ARG A 124 28.77 18.17 -2.22
CA ARG A 124 27.39 17.91 -1.78
C ARG A 124 26.63 19.21 -1.53
N PRO A 125 25.48 19.43 -2.19
CA PRO A 125 24.65 20.60 -1.92
C PRO A 125 23.86 20.38 -0.62
N THR A 126 24.39 20.83 0.51
CA THR A 126 23.80 20.64 1.86
C THR A 126 22.36 21.13 1.96
N TRP A 127 22.05 22.29 1.38
CA TRP A 127 20.69 22.83 1.40
C TRP A 127 19.69 21.97 0.60
N LEU A 128 20.11 21.40 -0.53
CA LEU A 128 19.26 20.48 -1.31
C LEU A 128 19.04 19.18 -0.54
N PHE A 129 20.05 18.65 0.15
CA PHE A 129 19.86 17.49 1.02
C PHE A 129 18.87 17.78 2.14
N ALA A 130 18.91 18.96 2.77
CA ALA A 130 17.94 19.34 3.79
C ALA A 130 16.50 19.35 3.22
N VAL A 131 16.30 19.93 2.04
CA VAL A 131 15.00 19.95 1.34
C VAL A 131 14.55 18.53 0.98
N SER A 132 15.44 17.71 0.41
CA SER A 132 15.15 16.32 0.05
C SER A 132 14.77 15.48 1.28
N LEU A 133 15.46 15.64 2.40
CA LEU A 133 15.14 14.95 3.64
C LEU A 133 13.81 15.42 4.23
N PHE A 134 13.51 16.71 4.16
CA PHE A 134 12.21 17.25 4.55
C PHE A 134 11.08 16.62 3.71
N ILE A 135 11.20 16.62 2.38
CA ILE A 135 10.20 15.99 1.50
C ILE A 135 10.09 14.49 1.78
N ALA A 136 11.19 13.76 1.94
CA ALA A 136 11.14 12.34 2.27
C ALA A 136 10.39 12.09 3.59
N SER A 137 10.60 12.93 4.61
CA SER A 137 9.96 12.79 5.92
C SER A 137 8.44 12.96 5.90
N THR A 138 7.88 13.62 4.87
CA THR A 138 6.43 13.74 4.74
C THR A 138 5.74 12.41 4.48
N ALA A 139 6.48 11.39 4.03
CA ALA A 139 5.99 10.01 3.97
C ALA A 139 5.56 9.45 5.33
N LEU A 140 5.90 10.10 6.44
CA LEU A 140 5.50 9.67 7.79
C LEU A 140 4.25 10.40 8.30
N LEU A 141 3.72 11.39 7.57
CA LEU A 141 2.64 12.25 8.08
C LEU A 141 1.30 11.52 8.17
N SER A 142 0.88 10.82 7.11
CA SER A 142 -0.42 10.12 7.07
C SER A 142 -0.66 9.20 8.28
N PRO A 143 0.24 8.28 8.67
CA PRO A 143 0.05 7.43 9.86
C PRO A 143 0.23 8.15 11.21
N LEU A 144 0.57 9.44 11.20
CA LEU A 144 0.51 10.30 12.40
C LEU A 144 -0.85 11.00 12.53
N LEU A 145 -1.56 11.20 11.42
CA LEU A 145 -2.87 11.86 11.37
C LEU A 145 -4.02 10.87 11.45
N GLN A 146 -3.85 9.66 10.89
CA GLN A 146 -4.91 8.69 10.69
C GLN A 146 -4.57 7.36 11.38
N ARG A 147 -5.60 6.59 11.74
CA ARG A 147 -5.43 5.24 12.30
C ARG A 147 -5.31 4.18 11.21
N LEU A 148 -6.10 4.30 10.14
CA LEU A 148 -6.23 3.33 9.06
C LEU A 148 -6.08 4.05 7.70
N PRO A 149 -5.61 3.36 6.64
CA PRO A 149 -5.52 3.92 5.30
C PRO A 149 -6.85 3.81 4.53
N PHE A 150 -7.01 4.63 3.48
CA PHE A 150 -8.21 4.67 2.64
C PHE A 150 -8.28 3.58 1.55
N GLY A 151 -7.15 2.96 1.21
CA GLY A 151 -7.14 1.83 0.26
C GLY A 151 -7.82 0.59 0.83
N VAL A 152 -7.88 -0.50 0.05
CA VAL A 152 -8.50 -1.77 0.48
C VAL A 152 -7.50 -2.91 0.70
N ASP A 153 -6.35 -2.89 0.02
CA ASP A 153 -5.34 -3.96 0.04
C ASP A 153 -4.83 -4.26 1.47
N TRP A 154 -4.75 -3.23 2.33
CA TRP A 154 -4.28 -3.38 3.71
C TRP A 154 -5.10 -4.35 4.55
N ILE A 155 -6.39 -4.53 4.25
CA ILE A 155 -7.29 -5.41 5.03
C ILE A 155 -6.82 -6.86 4.89
N GLY A 156 -6.49 -7.28 3.67
CA GLY A 156 -5.92 -8.61 3.44
C GLY A 156 -4.57 -8.79 4.11
N PHE A 157 -3.72 -7.76 4.11
CA PHE A 157 -2.43 -7.81 4.82
C PHE A 157 -2.60 -7.85 6.35
N ALA A 158 -3.60 -7.17 6.89
CA ALA A 158 -3.92 -7.20 8.32
C ALA A 158 -4.34 -8.60 8.75
N MET A 159 -5.19 -9.28 7.97
CA MET A 159 -5.59 -10.68 8.21
C MET A 159 -4.39 -11.63 8.17
N LEU A 160 -3.51 -11.51 7.17
CA LEU A 160 -2.27 -12.31 7.11
C LEU A 160 -1.36 -12.06 8.33
N THR A 161 -1.23 -10.79 8.74
CA THR A 161 -0.45 -10.40 9.91
C THR A 161 -1.01 -10.97 11.19
N GLN A 162 -2.33 -10.86 11.40
CA GLN A 162 -3.00 -11.44 12.56
C GLN A 162 -2.82 -12.96 12.59
N GLN A 163 -2.96 -13.64 11.46
CA GLN A 163 -2.77 -15.10 11.41
C GLN A 163 -1.36 -15.51 11.83
N LEU A 164 -0.34 -14.76 11.41
CA LEU A 164 1.03 -15.00 11.87
C LEU A 164 1.18 -14.77 13.38
N VAL A 165 0.54 -13.74 13.93
CA VAL A 165 0.52 -13.49 15.39
C VAL A 165 -0.11 -14.66 16.15
N LEU A 166 -1.20 -15.24 15.62
CA LEU A 166 -1.95 -16.31 16.28
C LEU A 166 -1.29 -17.69 16.14
N GLU A 167 -0.94 -18.07 14.90
CA GLU A 167 -0.55 -19.44 14.54
C GLU A 167 0.90 -19.57 14.06
N GLY A 168 1.56 -18.45 13.77
CA GLY A 168 2.93 -18.44 13.23
C GLY A 168 3.06 -18.90 11.78
N ASN A 169 1.95 -19.18 11.10
CA ASN A 169 1.89 -19.57 9.70
C ASN A 169 0.76 -18.82 8.95
N LEU A 170 0.50 -19.21 7.71
CA LEU A 170 -0.50 -18.58 6.84
C LEU A 170 -1.70 -19.52 6.55
N SER A 171 -2.05 -20.41 7.47
CA SER A 171 -3.28 -21.21 7.37
C SER A 171 -4.53 -20.31 7.39
N LEU A 172 -5.64 -20.77 6.82
CA LEU A 172 -6.90 -20.03 6.90
C LEU A 172 -7.52 -20.14 8.30
N PRO A 173 -8.11 -19.05 8.84
CA PRO A 173 -8.77 -19.04 10.13
C PRO A 173 -10.24 -19.43 10.06
N GLY A 174 -10.82 -19.68 11.24
CA GLY A 174 -12.27 -19.74 11.43
C GLY A 174 -12.91 -20.97 10.80
N THR A 175 -13.99 -20.76 10.02
CA THR A 175 -14.77 -21.84 9.38
C THR A 175 -14.22 -22.19 7.98
N ASN A 176 -12.93 -22.00 7.76
CA ASN A 176 -12.28 -22.18 6.47
C ASN A 176 -11.06 -23.08 6.62
N GLU A 177 -10.87 -24.01 5.69
CA GLU A 177 -9.67 -24.84 5.62
C GLU A 177 -8.85 -24.48 4.38
N GLY A 178 -7.53 -24.46 4.55
CA GLY A 178 -6.58 -24.12 3.50
C GLY A 178 -5.49 -23.18 3.99
N PHE A 179 -4.86 -22.44 3.07
CA PHE A 179 -3.78 -21.49 3.39
C PHE A 179 -3.60 -20.40 2.34
N TRP A 180 -3.05 -19.26 2.76
CA TRP A 180 -2.58 -18.21 1.84
C TRP A 180 -1.20 -18.53 1.28
N THR A 181 -1.02 -18.25 0.00
CA THR A 181 0.21 -18.48 -0.76
C THR A 181 0.98 -17.18 -1.02
N TYR A 182 0.65 -16.13 -0.26
CA TYR A 182 1.23 -14.80 -0.38
C TYR A 182 2.68 -14.76 0.15
N PRO A 183 3.60 -13.98 -0.47
CA PRO A 183 4.95 -13.80 0.06
C PRO A 183 4.97 -13.28 1.52
N PRO A 184 5.59 -14.00 2.45
CA PRO A 184 5.32 -13.79 3.88
C PRO A 184 6.13 -12.67 4.54
N ALA A 185 7.12 -12.08 3.87
CA ALA A 185 8.05 -11.18 4.55
C ALA A 185 7.35 -9.92 5.08
N TYR A 186 6.49 -9.30 4.28
CA TYR A 186 5.78 -8.10 4.71
C TYR A 186 4.86 -8.35 5.92
N PRO A 187 3.88 -9.28 5.86
CA PRO A 187 2.98 -9.53 6.98
C PRO A 187 3.70 -10.04 8.23
N SER A 188 4.82 -10.77 8.10
CA SER A 188 5.59 -11.27 9.24
C SER A 188 6.39 -10.20 9.99
N VAL A 189 6.90 -9.18 9.28
CA VAL A 189 7.51 -8.02 9.96
C VAL A 189 6.43 -7.13 10.57
N ALA A 190 5.24 -7.04 9.97
CA ALA A 190 4.10 -6.38 10.62
C ALA A 190 3.65 -7.13 11.88
N ALA A 191 3.65 -8.48 11.88
CA ALA A 191 3.36 -9.28 13.07
C ALA A 191 4.37 -9.03 14.20
N TRP A 192 5.66 -8.86 13.88
CA TRP A 192 6.66 -8.40 14.85
C TRP A 192 6.33 -7.02 15.45
N VAL A 193 5.79 -6.10 14.65
CA VAL A 193 5.36 -4.79 15.14
C VAL A 193 4.17 -4.94 16.09
N VAL A 194 3.16 -5.75 15.74
CA VAL A 194 2.01 -6.06 16.61
C VAL A 194 2.50 -6.59 17.96
N GLU A 195 3.33 -7.63 17.95
CA GLU A 195 3.84 -8.30 19.16
C GLU A 195 4.63 -7.38 20.09
N LEU A 196 5.44 -6.47 19.55
CA LEU A 196 6.27 -5.58 20.37
C LEU A 196 5.59 -4.29 20.81
N THR A 197 4.52 -3.86 20.12
CA THR A 197 3.88 -2.57 20.39
C THR A 197 2.45 -2.70 20.93
N GLY A 198 1.82 -3.87 20.77
CA GLY A 198 0.44 -4.13 21.18
C GLY A 198 -0.62 -3.39 20.36
N ILE A 199 -0.25 -2.85 19.18
CA ILE A 199 -1.20 -2.19 18.29
C ILE A 199 -1.91 -3.21 17.39
N ASP A 200 -3.07 -2.81 16.86
CA ASP A 200 -3.86 -3.62 15.93
C ASP A 200 -3.11 -3.91 14.62
N ALA A 201 -3.39 -5.06 14.00
CA ALA A 201 -2.72 -5.54 12.79
C ALA A 201 -2.89 -4.57 11.61
N GLY A 202 -4.05 -3.94 11.47
CA GLY A 202 -4.31 -2.91 10.47
C GLY A 202 -3.37 -1.71 10.62
N GLN A 203 -3.26 -1.20 11.84
CA GLN A 203 -2.37 -0.08 12.16
C GLN A 203 -0.89 -0.46 12.03
N ALA A 204 -0.50 -1.69 12.40
CA ALA A 204 0.86 -2.18 12.21
C ALA A 204 1.26 -2.23 10.74
N VAL A 205 0.40 -2.77 9.87
CA VAL A 205 0.57 -2.81 8.41
C VAL A 205 0.68 -1.39 7.85
N PHE A 206 -0.20 -0.48 8.25
CA PHE A 206 -0.20 0.91 7.77
C PHE A 206 1.08 1.67 8.14
N GLN A 207 1.50 1.57 9.41
CA GLN A 207 2.70 2.23 9.92
C GLN A 207 3.98 1.66 9.32
N LEU A 208 4.07 0.33 9.17
CA LEU A 208 5.20 -0.33 8.51
C LEU A 208 5.32 0.10 7.04
N GLY A 209 4.19 0.26 6.34
CA GLY A 209 4.17 0.65 4.94
C GLY A 209 4.77 2.04 4.70
N HIS A 210 4.34 3.02 5.49
CA HIS A 210 4.85 4.39 5.44
C HIS A 210 6.30 4.50 5.92
N TYR A 211 6.67 3.75 6.97
CA TYR A 211 8.07 3.64 7.38
C TYR A 211 8.95 3.08 6.26
N THR A 212 8.45 2.07 5.55
CA THR A 212 9.16 1.44 4.44
C THR A 212 9.35 2.40 3.27
N LEU A 213 8.31 3.17 2.90
CA LEU A 213 8.43 4.23 1.91
C LEU A 213 9.51 5.24 2.33
N PHE A 214 9.45 5.73 3.58
CA PHE A 214 10.43 6.70 4.08
C PHE A 214 11.87 6.19 3.95
N VAL A 215 12.16 4.97 4.43
CA VAL A 215 13.53 4.44 4.34
C VAL A 215 13.93 4.08 2.92
N LEU A 216 13.00 3.66 2.05
CA LEU A 216 13.26 3.48 0.62
C LEU A 216 13.73 4.79 -0.02
N LEU A 217 13.06 5.91 0.25
CA LEU A 217 13.45 7.22 -0.25
C LEU A 217 14.86 7.60 0.24
N LEU A 218 15.14 7.42 1.53
CA LEU A 218 16.50 7.62 2.08
C LEU A 218 17.54 6.73 1.41
N GLY A 219 17.22 5.45 1.20
CA GLY A 219 18.08 4.49 0.53
C GLY A 219 18.40 4.89 -0.91
N ILE A 220 17.42 5.37 -1.67
CA ILE A 220 17.61 5.88 -3.04
C ILE A 220 18.47 7.15 -3.02
N ILE A 221 18.23 8.09 -2.11
CA ILE A 221 19.08 9.28 -1.92
C ILE A 221 20.54 8.86 -1.64
N GLY A 222 20.75 7.92 -0.73
CA GLY A 222 22.09 7.41 -0.39
C GLY A 222 22.76 6.67 -1.54
N ALA A 223 22.00 5.85 -2.28
CA ALA A 223 22.49 5.11 -3.43
C ALA A 223 22.90 6.04 -4.58
N MET A 224 22.14 7.11 -4.79
CA MET A 224 22.42 8.13 -5.82
C MET A 224 23.48 9.13 -5.38
N ASP A 225 23.69 9.34 -4.08
CA ASP A 225 24.81 10.16 -3.56
C ASP A 225 26.17 9.54 -3.93
N ARG A 226 26.27 8.22 -4.04
CA ARG A 226 27.45 7.54 -4.59
C ARG A 226 27.78 7.97 -6.02
N HIS A 227 26.78 8.42 -6.77
CA HIS A 227 26.90 8.89 -8.15
C HIS A 227 26.84 10.41 -8.26
N GLY A 228 26.98 11.14 -7.14
CA GLY A 228 26.92 12.60 -7.08
C GLY A 228 25.52 13.19 -7.28
N ALA A 229 24.47 12.38 -7.24
CA ALA A 229 23.09 12.79 -7.58
C ALA A 229 22.08 12.57 -6.43
N GLY A 230 22.54 12.43 -5.18
CA GLY A 230 21.70 12.05 -4.04
C GLY A 230 20.49 12.94 -3.80
N ALA A 231 20.73 14.24 -3.54
CA ALA A 231 19.62 15.18 -3.29
C ALA A 231 18.67 15.30 -4.50
N TYR A 232 19.23 15.28 -5.71
CA TYR A 232 18.46 15.34 -6.96
C TYR A 232 17.59 14.11 -7.17
N ALA A 233 17.93 12.93 -6.63
CA ALA A 233 17.11 11.73 -6.74
C ALA A 233 15.73 11.91 -6.09
N MET A 234 15.68 12.49 -4.89
CA MET A 234 14.41 12.77 -4.21
C MET A 234 13.58 13.82 -4.96
N LEU A 235 14.23 14.87 -5.45
CA LEU A 235 13.56 15.91 -6.22
C LEU A 235 12.99 15.35 -7.53
N SER A 236 13.75 14.51 -8.22
CA SER A 236 13.27 13.80 -9.41
C SER A 236 12.07 12.91 -9.10
N MET A 237 12.09 12.18 -7.98
CA MET A 237 10.91 11.41 -7.54
C MET A 237 9.71 12.33 -7.26
N GLY A 238 9.94 13.54 -6.73
CA GLY A 238 8.88 14.55 -6.52
C GLY A 238 8.22 15.07 -7.80
N LEU A 239 8.74 14.77 -9.00
CA LEU A 239 8.09 15.08 -10.28
C LEU A 239 7.03 14.04 -10.68
N GLY A 240 6.93 12.92 -9.96
CA GLY A 240 5.95 11.87 -10.17
C GLY A 240 5.15 11.59 -8.91
N LEU A 241 3.96 11.02 -9.07
CA LEU A 241 3.08 10.62 -7.98
C LEU A 241 3.18 9.12 -7.65
N GLY A 242 3.73 8.32 -8.56
CA GLY A 242 3.63 6.85 -8.51
C GLY A 242 3.79 6.17 -7.14
N LEU A 243 5.01 6.13 -6.57
CA LEU A 243 5.26 5.43 -5.29
C LEU A 243 4.45 6.03 -4.13
N PHE A 244 4.23 7.35 -4.13
CA PHE A 244 3.44 8.02 -3.10
C PHE A 244 1.98 7.59 -3.18
N ALA A 245 1.38 7.64 -4.38
CA ALA A 245 0.02 7.22 -4.63
C ALA A 245 -0.19 5.74 -4.28
N LYS A 246 0.74 4.84 -4.63
CA LYS A 246 0.60 3.42 -4.25
C LYS A 246 0.68 3.19 -2.74
N THR A 247 1.43 4.01 -2.01
CA THR A 247 1.49 3.93 -0.55
C THR A 247 0.19 4.44 0.08
N PHE A 248 -0.38 5.52 -0.45
CA PHE A 248 -1.71 5.99 -0.03
C PHE A 248 -2.82 4.95 -0.32
N ASP A 249 -2.71 4.25 -1.44
CA ASP A 249 -3.59 3.16 -1.86
C ASP A 249 -3.26 1.80 -1.18
N SER A 250 -2.55 1.81 -0.06
CA SER A 250 -2.23 0.59 0.73
C SER A 250 -1.41 -0.51 0.04
N GLY A 251 -0.77 -0.21 -1.10
CA GLY A 251 0.11 -1.13 -1.84
C GLY A 251 1.49 -1.35 -1.21
N PHE A 252 1.53 -1.54 0.11
CA PHE A 252 2.76 -1.52 0.90
C PHE A 252 3.77 -2.61 0.52
N PRO A 253 3.40 -3.88 0.28
CA PRO A 253 4.37 -4.90 -0.12
C PRO A 253 5.05 -4.58 -1.46
N SER A 254 4.32 -4.03 -2.43
CA SER A 254 4.89 -3.61 -3.71
C SER A 254 5.92 -2.49 -3.54
N VAL A 255 5.67 -1.54 -2.63
CA VAL A 255 6.63 -0.48 -2.26
C VAL A 255 7.82 -1.06 -1.50
N ALA A 256 7.60 -1.94 -0.53
CA ALA A 256 8.65 -2.60 0.24
C ALA A 256 9.60 -3.42 -0.64
N SER A 257 9.08 -4.07 -1.68
CA SER A 257 9.88 -4.83 -2.64
C SER A 257 10.88 -3.97 -3.41
N GLN A 258 10.68 -2.64 -3.48
CA GLN A 258 11.63 -1.71 -4.11
C GLN A 258 12.90 -1.50 -3.31
N LEU A 259 12.98 -1.93 -2.03
CA LEU A 259 14.21 -1.84 -1.24
C LEU A 259 15.39 -2.55 -1.93
N GLY A 260 15.13 -3.59 -2.73
CA GLY A 260 16.14 -4.23 -3.57
C GLY A 260 16.77 -3.31 -4.60
N LEU A 261 16.06 -2.30 -5.09
CA LEU A 261 16.59 -1.31 -6.04
C LEU A 261 17.66 -0.43 -5.41
N VAL A 262 17.68 -0.24 -4.08
CA VAL A 262 18.77 0.46 -3.39
C VAL A 262 20.09 -0.27 -3.63
N VAL A 263 20.08 -1.60 -3.46
CA VAL A 263 21.24 -2.46 -3.77
C VAL A 263 21.53 -2.46 -5.27
N GLY A 264 20.49 -2.59 -6.10
CA GLY A 264 20.60 -2.54 -7.56
C GLY A 264 21.31 -1.27 -8.06
N ILE A 265 20.90 -0.10 -7.57
CA ILE A 265 21.48 1.20 -7.96
C ILE A 265 22.93 1.34 -7.47
N LEU A 266 23.21 0.93 -6.24
CA LEU A 266 24.56 0.95 -5.66
C LEU A 266 25.56 0.05 -6.41
N VAL A 267 25.09 -1.11 -6.88
CA VAL A 267 25.94 -2.17 -7.43
C VAL A 267 25.97 -2.14 -8.96
N LEU A 268 24.81 -2.10 -9.63
CA LEU A 268 24.70 -2.33 -11.07
C LEU A 268 25.10 -1.11 -11.90
N PHE A 269 24.94 0.10 -11.37
CA PHE A 269 25.47 1.32 -12.00
C PHE A 269 26.90 1.65 -11.60
N ARG A 270 27.52 0.86 -10.71
CA ARG A 270 28.94 1.00 -10.42
C ARG A 270 29.77 0.58 -11.64
N HIS A 271 30.81 1.37 -11.93
CA HIS A 271 31.84 1.07 -12.91
C HIS A 271 32.32 -0.39 -12.82
N ALA A 272 32.44 -1.04 -13.97
CA ALA A 272 32.83 -2.43 -14.15
C ALA A 272 34.06 -2.83 -13.31
N GLU A 273 35.12 -2.02 -13.39
CA GLU A 273 36.42 -2.27 -12.75
C GLU A 273 36.38 -2.19 -11.22
N GLN A 274 35.36 -1.54 -10.67
CA GLN A 274 35.17 -1.37 -9.23
C GLN A 274 34.34 -2.51 -8.63
N ARG A 275 33.76 -3.40 -9.45
CA ARG A 275 32.83 -4.43 -8.99
C ARG A 275 33.54 -5.70 -8.55
N GLN A 276 33.16 -6.23 -7.39
CA GLN A 276 33.78 -7.38 -6.74
C GLN A 276 32.75 -8.44 -6.35
N ARG A 277 33.23 -9.61 -5.91
CA ARG A 277 32.41 -10.76 -5.50
C ARG A 277 31.37 -10.43 -4.43
N HIS A 278 31.70 -9.58 -3.45
CA HIS A 278 30.77 -9.20 -2.38
C HIS A 278 29.57 -8.39 -2.89
N HIS A 279 29.72 -7.63 -3.97
CA HIS A 279 28.59 -6.95 -4.61
C HIS A 279 27.63 -7.95 -5.26
N THR A 280 28.15 -9.00 -5.90
CA THR A 280 27.31 -10.09 -6.44
C THR A 280 26.55 -10.80 -5.32
N LEU A 281 27.21 -11.09 -4.19
CA LEU A 281 26.55 -11.68 -3.03
C LEU A 281 25.45 -10.78 -2.46
N GLY A 282 25.71 -9.46 -2.35
CA GLY A 282 24.70 -8.48 -1.96
C GLY A 282 23.50 -8.45 -2.91
N LEU A 283 23.73 -8.56 -4.21
CA LEU A 283 22.66 -8.61 -5.21
C LEU A 283 21.82 -9.90 -5.09
N CYS A 284 22.45 -11.05 -4.87
CA CYS A 284 21.73 -12.31 -4.63
C CYS A 284 20.88 -12.24 -3.37
N LEU A 285 21.44 -11.68 -2.29
CA LEU A 285 20.72 -11.47 -1.04
C LEU A 285 19.52 -10.53 -1.24
N ALA A 286 19.71 -9.43 -1.97
CA ALA A 286 18.62 -8.52 -2.32
C ALA A 286 17.52 -9.20 -3.15
N LEU A 287 17.88 -9.95 -4.19
CA LEU A 287 16.92 -10.70 -5.01
C LEU A 287 16.11 -11.70 -4.17
N PHE A 288 16.79 -12.44 -3.28
CA PHE A 288 16.13 -13.38 -2.38
C PHE A 288 15.17 -12.67 -1.43
N SER A 289 15.65 -11.65 -0.69
CA SER A 289 14.81 -10.89 0.24
C SER A 289 13.59 -10.26 -0.44
N VAL A 290 13.76 -9.68 -1.63
CA VAL A 290 12.66 -9.03 -2.36
C VAL A 290 11.64 -10.04 -2.86
N ALA A 291 12.07 -11.23 -3.30
CA ALA A 291 11.16 -12.29 -3.70
C ALA A 291 10.25 -12.75 -2.55
N LEU A 292 10.72 -12.66 -1.30
CA LEU A 292 9.92 -12.94 -0.10
C LEU A 292 8.96 -11.79 0.29
N ILE A 293 9.19 -10.58 -0.21
CA ILE A 293 8.33 -9.41 0.03
C ILE A 293 7.23 -9.34 -1.03
N HIS A 294 7.61 -9.28 -2.31
CA HIS A 294 6.67 -9.21 -3.42
C HIS A 294 7.37 -9.53 -4.76
N PRO A 295 6.75 -10.30 -5.68
CA PRO A 295 7.36 -10.68 -6.95
C PRO A 295 7.74 -9.49 -7.86
N THR A 296 7.05 -8.36 -7.77
CA THR A 296 7.32 -7.17 -8.61
C THR A 296 8.73 -6.62 -8.44
N GLY A 297 9.20 -6.43 -7.21
CA GLY A 297 10.53 -5.87 -6.96
C GLY A 297 11.63 -6.76 -7.52
N ALA A 298 11.42 -8.08 -7.47
CA ALA A 298 12.34 -9.07 -8.01
C ALA A 298 12.41 -8.98 -9.53
N ILE A 299 11.26 -8.82 -10.21
CA ILE A 299 11.20 -8.56 -11.66
C ILE A 299 11.98 -7.28 -12.00
N TYR A 300 11.80 -6.21 -11.24
CA TYR A 300 12.45 -4.92 -11.55
C TYR A 300 13.96 -4.97 -11.38
N LEU A 301 14.43 -5.61 -10.32
CA LEU A 301 15.85 -5.82 -10.08
C LEU A 301 16.45 -6.77 -11.13
N ALA A 302 15.72 -7.82 -11.53
CA ALA A 302 16.15 -8.72 -12.60
C ALA A 302 16.25 -8.03 -13.97
N LEU A 303 15.30 -7.14 -14.31
CA LEU A 303 15.35 -6.37 -15.56
C LEU A 303 16.45 -5.30 -15.54
N LEU A 304 16.75 -4.71 -14.38
CA LEU A 304 17.91 -3.83 -14.22
C LEU A 304 19.21 -4.63 -14.42
N LEU A 305 19.31 -5.82 -13.83
CA LEU A 305 20.43 -6.74 -14.01
C LEU A 305 20.58 -7.14 -15.49
N LEU A 306 19.49 -7.48 -16.17
CA LEU A 306 19.49 -7.80 -17.60
C LEU A 306 19.98 -6.60 -18.43
N SER A 307 19.47 -5.40 -18.16
CA SER A 307 19.89 -4.18 -18.85
C SER A 307 21.38 -3.91 -18.67
N HIS A 308 21.89 -4.13 -17.46
CA HIS A 308 23.31 -4.01 -17.16
C HIS A 308 24.14 -5.03 -17.94
N VAL A 309 23.70 -6.28 -18.01
CA VAL A 309 24.37 -7.34 -18.78
C VAL A 309 24.40 -7.02 -20.28
N LEU A 310 23.27 -6.57 -20.85
CA LEU A 310 23.16 -6.27 -22.29
C LEU A 310 24.18 -5.20 -22.72
N HIS A 311 24.38 -4.16 -21.92
CA HIS A 311 25.37 -3.12 -22.23
C HIS A 311 26.79 -3.45 -21.72
N GLY A 312 26.93 -4.29 -20.70
CA GLY A 312 28.23 -4.72 -20.18
C GLY A 312 28.99 -5.65 -21.13
N LEU A 313 28.28 -6.47 -21.93
CA LEU A 313 28.90 -7.36 -22.92
C LEU A 313 29.66 -6.62 -24.03
N ALA A 314 29.40 -5.33 -24.23
CA ALA A 314 30.10 -4.50 -25.21
C ALA A 314 31.50 -4.04 -24.75
N ILE A 315 31.90 -4.32 -23.52
CA ILE A 315 33.19 -3.91 -22.94
C ILE A 315 34.24 -5.02 -23.14
N ASP A 316 35.34 -4.70 -23.81
CA ASP A 316 36.45 -5.63 -24.07
C ASP A 316 37.43 -5.73 -22.89
N ASN A 317 37.03 -6.47 -21.84
CA ASN A 317 37.92 -6.88 -20.75
C ASN A 317 37.57 -8.32 -20.28
N GLU A 318 38.57 -9.20 -20.19
CA GLU A 318 38.40 -10.63 -19.90
C GLU A 318 37.96 -10.91 -18.44
N GLU A 319 38.51 -10.19 -17.46
CA GLU A 319 38.10 -10.30 -16.04
C GLU A 319 36.66 -9.80 -15.85
N HIS A 320 36.31 -8.74 -16.59
CA HIS A 320 34.95 -8.20 -16.62
C HIS A 320 33.95 -9.20 -17.22
N ARG A 321 34.32 -9.89 -18.31
CA ARG A 321 33.49 -10.94 -18.92
C ARG A 321 33.23 -12.10 -17.96
N GLU A 322 34.17 -12.49 -17.10
CA GLU A 322 33.94 -13.56 -16.12
C GLU A 322 32.90 -13.14 -15.06
N LEU A 323 33.01 -11.92 -14.52
CA LEU A 323 32.03 -11.38 -13.58
C LEU A 323 30.64 -11.23 -14.23
N LEU A 324 30.58 -10.77 -15.48
CA LEU A 324 29.35 -10.69 -16.25
C LEU A 324 28.73 -12.08 -16.49
N ARG A 325 29.51 -13.12 -16.82
CA ARG A 325 28.99 -14.49 -16.97
C ARG A 325 28.32 -14.98 -15.68
N LYS A 326 28.91 -14.70 -14.51
CA LYS A 326 28.29 -15.05 -13.21
C LYS A 326 26.95 -14.33 -13.02
N LEU A 327 26.88 -13.05 -13.36
CA LEU A 327 25.64 -12.27 -13.31
C LEU A 327 24.58 -12.81 -14.30
N VAL A 328 24.98 -13.22 -15.49
CA VAL A 328 24.11 -13.89 -16.48
C VAL A 328 23.55 -15.19 -15.90
N TYR A 329 24.37 -16.03 -15.28
CA TYR A 329 23.89 -17.27 -14.66
C TYR A 329 22.93 -17.01 -13.51
N ILE A 330 23.20 -16.01 -12.65
CA ILE A 330 22.30 -15.62 -11.57
C ILE A 330 20.97 -15.12 -12.14
N ALA A 331 21.01 -14.22 -13.13
CA ALA A 331 19.81 -13.70 -13.79
C ALA A 331 18.99 -14.85 -14.41
N SER A 332 19.64 -15.75 -15.15
CA SER A 332 18.99 -16.90 -15.78
C SER A 332 18.41 -17.86 -14.75
N ALA A 333 19.16 -18.23 -13.71
CA ALA A 333 18.66 -19.13 -12.67
C ALA A 333 17.45 -18.53 -11.93
N PHE A 334 17.51 -17.24 -11.61
CA PHE A 334 16.42 -16.55 -10.93
C PHE A 334 15.16 -16.48 -11.81
N ILE A 335 15.31 -16.12 -13.08
CA ILE A 335 14.19 -16.11 -14.05
C ILE A 335 13.60 -17.51 -14.19
N THR A 336 14.42 -18.55 -14.31
CA THR A 336 13.95 -19.94 -14.45
C THR A 336 13.21 -20.42 -13.21
N VAL A 337 13.73 -20.16 -12.00
CA VAL A 337 13.06 -20.52 -10.74
C VAL A 337 11.75 -19.76 -10.58
N GLY A 338 11.77 -18.43 -10.78
CA GLY A 338 10.57 -17.61 -10.70
C GLY A 338 9.49 -18.05 -11.70
N PHE A 339 9.89 -18.38 -12.92
CA PHE A 339 9.00 -18.94 -13.94
C PHE A 339 8.45 -20.32 -13.55
N GLY A 340 9.30 -21.18 -12.97
CA GLY A 340 8.88 -22.49 -12.45
C GLY A 340 7.85 -22.38 -11.34
N VAL A 341 8.06 -21.49 -10.36
CA VAL A 341 7.09 -21.23 -9.28
C VAL A 341 5.79 -20.67 -9.85
N ALA A 342 5.89 -19.67 -10.74
CA ALA A 342 4.72 -19.10 -11.40
C ALA A 342 3.89 -20.17 -12.12
N LEU A 343 4.52 -21.05 -12.91
CA LEU A 343 3.82 -22.07 -13.68
C LEU A 343 3.28 -23.23 -12.85
N LEU A 344 4.04 -23.72 -11.89
CA LEU A 344 3.72 -24.96 -11.17
C LEU A 344 2.88 -24.72 -9.92
N VAL A 345 3.04 -23.56 -9.29
CA VAL A 345 2.43 -23.26 -7.99
C VAL A 345 1.27 -22.29 -8.15
N ILE A 346 1.46 -21.20 -8.89
CA ILE A 346 0.51 -20.08 -8.90
C ILE A 346 -0.48 -20.19 -10.08
N ALA A 347 -0.01 -20.51 -11.30
CA ALA A 347 -0.85 -20.55 -12.50
C ALA A 347 -2.05 -21.50 -12.42
N PRO A 348 -1.94 -22.73 -11.85
CA PRO A 348 -3.10 -23.62 -11.66
C PRO A 348 -4.22 -23.03 -10.80
N ARG A 349 -3.95 -21.96 -10.04
CA ARG A 349 -4.85 -21.38 -9.04
C ARG A 349 -5.57 -20.12 -9.51
N LEU A 350 -5.24 -19.62 -10.70
CA LEU A 350 -5.76 -18.36 -11.27
C LEU A 350 -6.78 -18.59 -12.41
N PHE A 351 -7.22 -19.83 -12.64
CA PHE A 351 -8.02 -20.20 -13.81
C PHE A 351 -9.50 -19.82 -13.74
N ASP A 352 -10.00 -19.40 -12.56
CA ASP A 352 -11.45 -19.25 -12.35
C ASP A 352 -11.97 -17.80 -12.42
N GLU A 353 -11.10 -16.78 -12.51
CA GLU A 353 -11.52 -15.38 -12.62
C GLU A 353 -10.80 -14.62 -13.74
N ALA A 354 -11.57 -13.93 -14.59
CA ALA A 354 -11.03 -13.07 -15.65
C ALA A 354 -10.65 -11.71 -15.07
N VAL A 355 -9.39 -11.53 -14.68
CA VAL A 355 -8.99 -10.31 -13.97
C VAL A 355 -8.48 -9.21 -14.88
N PHE A 356 -9.06 -8.02 -14.65
CA PHE A 356 -8.67 -6.77 -15.25
C PHE A 356 -7.53 -6.12 -14.45
N SER A 357 -6.54 -5.55 -15.15
CA SER A 357 -5.62 -4.59 -14.56
C SER A 357 -6.41 -3.41 -14.01
N GLU A 358 -6.21 -3.06 -12.75
CA GLU A 358 -6.97 -2.06 -11.98
C GLU A 358 -7.17 -0.73 -12.73
N TYR A 359 -6.18 -0.31 -13.52
CA TYR A 359 -6.23 0.96 -14.28
C TYR A 359 -6.10 0.80 -15.80
N GLY A 360 -6.33 -0.40 -16.34
CA GLY A 360 -6.09 -0.69 -17.76
C GLY A 360 -4.60 -0.80 -18.11
N TRP A 361 -4.23 -0.52 -19.37
CA TRP A 361 -2.85 -0.68 -19.84
C TRP A 361 -1.86 0.21 -19.07
N GLN A 362 -1.01 -0.42 -18.28
CA GLN A 362 -0.14 0.28 -17.32
C GLN A 362 0.92 1.17 -18.00
N GLY A 363 1.37 0.83 -19.20
CA GLY A 363 2.28 1.66 -20.00
C GLY A 363 1.61 2.82 -20.76
N GLY A 364 0.28 2.95 -20.65
CA GLY A 364 -0.54 3.95 -21.35
C GLY A 364 -0.99 5.09 -20.44
N ARG A 365 -2.31 5.30 -20.32
CA ARG A 365 -2.91 6.38 -19.53
C ARG A 365 -2.43 6.41 -18.06
N PRO A 366 -2.37 5.28 -17.33
CA PRO A 366 -1.86 5.26 -15.95
C PRO A 366 -0.44 5.79 -15.82
N LEU A 367 0.49 5.40 -16.71
CA LEU A 367 1.86 5.94 -16.72
C LEU A 367 1.86 7.47 -16.86
N LEU A 368 1.01 8.03 -17.74
CA LEU A 368 0.89 9.47 -17.94
C LEU A 368 0.28 10.18 -16.71
N VAL A 369 -0.73 9.58 -16.08
CA VAL A 369 -1.36 10.14 -14.87
C VAL A 369 -0.36 10.21 -13.72
N TYR A 370 0.32 9.11 -13.43
CA TYR A 370 1.17 9.01 -12.24
C TYR A 370 2.60 9.49 -12.45
N ASN A 371 3.12 9.50 -13.68
CA ASN A 371 4.50 9.87 -13.96
C ASN A 371 4.65 10.80 -15.18
N GLY A 372 3.59 11.42 -15.71
CA GLY A 372 3.67 12.18 -16.96
C GLY A 372 4.69 13.33 -16.94
N VAL A 373 4.73 14.11 -15.87
CA VAL A 373 5.72 15.20 -15.70
C VAL A 373 7.13 14.63 -15.60
N LEU A 374 7.33 13.64 -14.74
CA LEU A 374 8.59 12.91 -14.61
C LEU A 374 9.05 12.29 -15.94
N LEU A 375 8.14 11.68 -16.70
CA LEU A 375 8.40 11.06 -18.01
C LEU A 375 8.87 12.11 -19.04
N ALA A 376 8.27 13.30 -19.06
CA ALA A 376 8.68 14.37 -19.96
C ALA A 376 10.13 14.81 -19.71
N PHE A 377 10.50 15.02 -18.43
CA PHE A 377 11.88 15.34 -18.06
C PHE A 377 12.82 14.15 -18.28
N ALA A 378 12.37 12.93 -18.02
CA ALA A 378 13.15 11.72 -18.24
C ALA A 378 13.40 11.47 -19.73
N ALA A 379 12.50 11.86 -20.64
CA ALA A 379 12.73 11.78 -22.08
C ALA A 379 13.84 12.74 -22.53
N ALA A 380 13.86 13.97 -21.98
CA ALA A 380 14.97 14.92 -22.19
C ALA A 380 16.28 14.35 -21.60
N ALA A 381 16.25 13.86 -20.37
CA ALA A 381 17.41 13.24 -19.72
C ALA A 381 17.93 12.03 -20.53
N ALA A 382 17.03 11.15 -21.01
CA ALA A 382 17.37 10.00 -21.84
C ALA A 382 18.08 10.42 -23.13
N TYR A 383 17.59 11.48 -23.80
CA TYR A 383 18.30 12.02 -24.95
C TYR A 383 19.70 12.50 -24.55
N GLY A 384 19.87 13.23 -23.45
CA GLY A 384 21.18 13.73 -23.02
C GLY A 384 22.17 12.66 -22.56
N LEU A 385 21.67 11.60 -21.93
CA LEU A 385 22.47 10.55 -21.33
C LEU A 385 22.69 9.35 -22.25
N ARG A 386 22.12 9.31 -23.47
CA ARG A 386 22.26 8.19 -24.42
C ARG A 386 23.70 7.86 -24.82
N THR A 387 24.61 8.81 -24.66
CA THR A 387 26.06 8.64 -24.94
C THR A 387 26.84 8.13 -23.73
N THR A 388 26.17 7.85 -22.61
CA THR A 388 26.78 7.29 -21.40
C THR A 388 26.30 5.86 -21.16
N LEU A 389 27.14 5.03 -20.53
CA LEU A 389 26.81 3.63 -20.22
C LEU A 389 25.63 3.54 -19.25
N GLU A 390 25.69 4.31 -18.16
CA GLU A 390 24.67 4.32 -17.11
C GLU A 390 23.32 4.81 -17.67
N GLY A 391 23.36 5.84 -18.52
CA GLY A 391 22.19 6.33 -19.24
C GLY A 391 21.58 5.26 -20.14
N ARG A 392 22.38 4.53 -20.92
CA ARG A 392 21.90 3.42 -21.77
C ARG A 392 21.28 2.30 -20.94
N ILE A 393 21.90 1.91 -19.82
CA ILE A 393 21.36 0.89 -18.93
C ILE A 393 20.00 1.32 -18.37
N ALA A 394 19.86 2.56 -17.88
CA ALA A 394 18.61 3.05 -17.32
C ALA A 394 17.50 3.22 -18.38
N ILE A 395 17.84 3.66 -19.60
CA ILE A 395 16.91 3.72 -20.73
C ILE A 395 16.41 2.33 -21.09
N THR A 396 17.30 1.34 -21.23
CA THR A 396 16.92 -0.04 -21.52
C THR A 396 16.11 -0.66 -20.38
N TRP A 397 16.44 -0.35 -19.12
CA TRP A 397 15.68 -0.82 -17.97
C TRP A 397 14.24 -0.30 -17.99
N PHE A 398 14.05 1.00 -18.20
CA PHE A 398 12.72 1.57 -18.39
C PHE A 398 11.99 0.94 -19.59
N ALA A 399 12.67 0.78 -20.73
CA ALA A 399 12.07 0.20 -21.93
C ALA A 399 11.61 -1.24 -21.72
N LEU A 400 12.40 -2.07 -21.03
CA LEU A 400 12.02 -3.45 -20.70
C LEU A 400 10.81 -3.50 -19.77
N LEU A 401 10.74 -2.63 -18.77
CA LEU A 401 9.57 -2.50 -17.90
C LEU A 401 8.34 -2.07 -18.70
N TRP A 402 8.51 -1.12 -19.62
CA TRP A 402 7.41 -0.65 -20.46
C TRP A 402 6.92 -1.74 -21.42
N ILE A 403 7.82 -2.50 -22.03
CA ILE A 403 7.49 -3.68 -22.86
C ILE A 403 6.71 -4.71 -22.04
N LEU A 404 7.09 -4.95 -20.78
CA LEU A 404 6.40 -5.91 -19.92
C LEU A 404 4.92 -5.55 -19.72
N SER A 405 4.58 -4.26 -19.69
CA SER A 405 3.20 -3.78 -19.57
C SER A 405 2.33 -4.05 -20.79
N VAL A 406 2.90 -4.41 -21.95
CA VAL A 406 2.14 -4.71 -23.19
C VAL A 406 1.22 -5.91 -23.00
N VAL A 407 1.48 -6.76 -22.00
CA VAL A 407 0.56 -7.83 -21.59
C VAL A 407 -0.85 -7.32 -21.28
N HIS A 408 -0.99 -6.08 -20.81
CA HIS A 408 -2.28 -5.46 -20.54
C HIS A 408 -2.91 -4.80 -21.78
N LEU A 409 -2.13 -4.51 -22.82
CA LEU A 409 -2.58 -3.83 -24.04
C LEU A 409 -3.22 -4.79 -25.06
N VAL A 410 -2.67 -6.00 -25.19
CA VAL A 410 -3.13 -6.97 -26.19
C VAL A 410 -4.23 -7.85 -25.62
N GLU A 411 -5.44 -7.65 -26.12
CA GLU A 411 -6.59 -8.51 -25.82
C GLU A 411 -6.28 -9.96 -26.21
N GLY A 412 -6.53 -10.90 -25.30
CA GLY A 412 -6.26 -12.32 -25.53
C GLY A 412 -4.95 -12.87 -24.96
N LEU A 413 -3.91 -12.05 -24.75
CA LEU A 413 -2.68 -12.52 -24.07
C LEU A 413 -2.95 -12.97 -22.64
N ARG A 414 -3.97 -12.37 -21.99
CA ARG A 414 -4.40 -12.72 -20.63
C ARG A 414 -5.01 -14.12 -20.52
N PHE A 415 -5.39 -14.77 -21.62
CA PHE A 415 -5.85 -16.16 -21.61
C PHE A 415 -4.69 -17.17 -21.62
N ILE A 416 -3.45 -16.72 -21.84
CA ILE A 416 -2.27 -17.57 -21.70
C ILE A 416 -1.89 -17.58 -20.21
N PRO A 417 -1.87 -18.73 -19.52
CA PRO A 417 -1.75 -18.78 -18.05
C PRO A 417 -0.56 -18.02 -17.47
N VAL A 418 0.60 -18.14 -18.10
CA VAL A 418 1.83 -17.41 -17.74
C VAL A 418 1.65 -15.90 -17.84
N LEU A 419 1.03 -15.44 -18.93
CA LEU A 419 0.85 -14.02 -19.19
C LEU A 419 -0.29 -13.45 -18.36
N SER A 420 -1.28 -14.28 -17.99
CA SER A 420 -2.27 -13.95 -16.99
C SER A 420 -1.60 -13.67 -15.65
N LEU A 421 -0.78 -14.61 -15.14
CA LEU A 421 0.00 -14.44 -13.90
C LEU A 421 0.92 -13.22 -13.92
N LEU A 422 1.57 -12.98 -15.06
CA LEU A 422 2.36 -11.77 -15.28
C LEU A 422 1.47 -10.52 -15.22
N SER A 423 0.29 -10.54 -15.82
CA SER A 423 -0.70 -9.46 -15.77
C SER A 423 -1.14 -9.17 -14.34
N TYR A 424 -1.45 -10.20 -13.54
CA TYR A 424 -1.77 -10.11 -12.11
C TYR A 424 -0.64 -9.47 -11.32
N THR A 425 0.59 -9.94 -11.52
CA THR A 425 1.76 -9.43 -10.80
C THR A 425 2.01 -7.96 -11.13
N LEU A 426 1.60 -7.49 -12.31
CA LEU A 426 1.89 -6.16 -12.82
C LEU A 426 0.68 -5.21 -12.82
N TYR A 427 -0.43 -5.59 -12.17
CA TYR A 427 -1.73 -4.94 -12.31
C TYR A 427 -1.75 -3.44 -12.00
N SER A 428 -0.85 -2.96 -11.13
CA SER A 428 -0.69 -1.54 -10.73
C SER A 428 0.72 -0.99 -11.00
N MET A 429 1.46 -1.61 -11.94
CA MET A 429 2.87 -1.30 -12.19
C MET A 429 3.13 0.15 -12.62
N ALA A 430 2.12 0.87 -13.15
CA ALA A 430 2.25 2.28 -13.50
C ALA A 430 2.66 3.14 -12.30
N LEU A 431 2.25 2.75 -11.10
CA LEU A 431 2.55 3.49 -9.87
C LEU A 431 3.96 3.21 -9.36
N HIS A 432 4.49 1.99 -9.49
CA HIS A 432 5.76 1.63 -8.83
C HIS A 432 6.89 1.22 -9.77
N ALA A 433 6.63 0.65 -10.94
CA ALA A 433 7.66 0.13 -11.83
C ALA A 433 8.45 1.22 -12.54
N PHE A 434 7.77 2.26 -13.04
CA PHE A 434 8.40 3.29 -13.87
C PHE A 434 9.03 4.42 -13.08
N HIS A 435 8.56 4.66 -11.87
CA HIS A 435 8.91 5.83 -11.09
C HIS A 435 10.41 5.91 -10.80
N VAL A 436 11.00 4.87 -10.19
CA VAL A 436 12.43 4.86 -9.83
C VAL A 436 13.34 4.93 -11.08
N PRO A 437 13.15 4.13 -12.15
CA PRO A 437 13.96 4.24 -13.37
C PRO A 437 13.95 5.65 -13.98
N LEU A 438 12.78 6.29 -14.08
CA LEU A 438 12.67 7.64 -14.63
C LEU A 438 13.34 8.67 -13.71
N ALA A 439 13.15 8.55 -12.39
CA ALA A 439 13.76 9.44 -11.41
C ALA A 439 15.29 9.35 -11.43
N VAL A 440 15.86 8.15 -11.60
CA VAL A 440 17.32 7.93 -11.75
C VAL A 440 17.87 8.67 -12.97
N LEU A 441 17.20 8.57 -14.13
CA LEU A 441 17.59 9.30 -15.34
C LEU A 441 17.58 10.82 -15.13
N VAL A 442 16.50 11.36 -14.57
CA VAL A 442 16.40 12.79 -14.32
C VAL A 442 17.42 13.24 -13.29
N ALA A 443 17.67 12.47 -12.23
CA ALA A 443 18.62 12.84 -11.18
C ALA A 443 20.06 12.98 -11.70
N TRP A 444 20.51 12.07 -12.57
CA TRP A 444 21.83 12.19 -13.18
C TRP A 444 21.93 13.38 -14.13
N TRP A 445 20.90 13.61 -14.95
CA TRP A 445 20.88 14.75 -15.86
C TRP A 445 20.80 16.10 -15.13
N TRP A 446 20.11 16.13 -13.99
CA TRP A 446 19.93 17.30 -13.15
C TRP A 446 21.19 17.61 -12.32
N SER A 447 21.88 16.58 -11.82
CA SER A 447 23.06 16.80 -10.98
C SER A 447 24.24 17.37 -11.77
N PRO A 448 24.88 18.45 -11.30
CA PRO A 448 26.07 19.02 -11.95
C PRO A 448 27.36 18.24 -11.69
N HIS A 449 27.38 17.27 -10.76
CA HIS A 449 28.61 16.61 -10.30
C HIS A 449 28.55 15.08 -10.45
N THR A 450 28.19 14.57 -11.63
CA THR A 450 28.18 13.12 -11.92
C THR A 450 29.42 12.67 -12.69
N ALA A 451 29.91 11.45 -12.43
CA ALA A 451 31.00 10.83 -13.19
C ALA A 451 30.50 9.63 -14.02
N LEU A 452 29.73 9.94 -15.08
CA LEU A 452 29.16 8.95 -15.98
C LEU A 452 30.18 8.49 -17.03
N THR A 453 30.08 7.24 -17.46
CA THR A 453 31.02 6.62 -18.40
C THR A 453 30.63 6.95 -19.85
N PRO A 454 31.42 7.72 -20.62
CA PRO A 454 31.13 7.94 -22.03
C PRO A 454 31.34 6.66 -22.84
N VAL A 455 30.45 6.38 -23.79
CA VAL A 455 30.55 5.22 -24.70
C VAL A 455 31.37 5.54 -25.95
N ASP A 456 31.32 6.78 -26.42
CA ASP A 456 32.11 7.26 -27.55
C ASP A 456 33.23 8.20 -27.06
N GLU A 457 34.44 8.10 -27.63
CA GLU A 457 35.60 8.94 -27.26
C GLU A 457 35.46 10.41 -27.65
N LYS A 458 34.44 10.77 -28.44
CA LYS A 458 34.24 12.16 -28.88
C LYS A 458 33.74 12.99 -27.70
N PRO A 459 34.43 14.10 -27.34
CA PRO A 459 33.98 14.96 -26.27
C PRO A 459 32.67 15.66 -26.69
N VAL A 460 31.55 15.15 -26.20
CA VAL A 460 30.26 15.83 -26.30
C VAL A 460 30.16 16.78 -25.11
N LYS A 461 29.88 18.07 -25.38
CA LYS A 461 29.62 19.04 -24.30
C LYS A 461 28.48 18.49 -23.43
N PRO A 462 28.68 18.35 -22.11
CA PRO A 462 27.66 17.77 -21.24
C PRO A 462 26.40 18.63 -21.30
N TRP A 463 25.29 18.02 -21.73
CA TRP A 463 23.98 18.68 -21.77
C TRP A 463 23.36 18.60 -20.39
N ILE A 464 23.61 19.62 -19.56
CA ILE A 464 23.15 19.70 -18.17
C ILE A 464 21.92 20.61 -18.09
N LEU A 465 21.02 20.32 -17.14
CA LEU A 465 19.86 21.16 -16.87
C LEU A 465 20.26 22.61 -16.55
N PRO A 466 19.68 23.63 -17.22
CA PRO A 466 19.96 25.03 -16.91
C PRO A 466 19.56 25.40 -15.47
N ARG A 467 20.41 26.17 -14.78
CA ARG A 467 20.17 26.65 -13.41
C ARG A 467 18.78 27.28 -13.16
N PRO A 468 18.24 28.16 -14.02
CA PRO A 468 16.91 28.74 -13.75
C PRO A 468 15.79 27.69 -13.81
N VAL A 469 15.92 26.68 -14.69
CA VAL A 469 14.97 25.58 -14.78
C VAL A 469 15.07 24.69 -13.55
N SER A 470 16.30 24.35 -13.14
CA SER A 470 16.58 23.63 -11.88
C SER A 470 15.92 24.30 -10.67
N LEU A 471 16.13 25.60 -10.47
CA LEU A 471 15.54 26.33 -9.33
C LEU A 471 14.00 26.33 -9.40
N SER A 472 13.43 26.54 -10.58
CA SER A 472 11.98 26.54 -10.77
C SER A 472 11.36 25.17 -10.44
N MET A 473 12.04 24.08 -10.82
CA MET A 473 11.62 22.73 -10.49
C MET A 473 11.68 22.47 -8.98
N VAL A 474 12.76 22.89 -8.29
CA VAL A 474 12.85 22.76 -6.82
C VAL A 474 11.67 23.46 -6.15
N VAL A 475 11.39 24.71 -6.53
CA VAL A 475 10.27 25.47 -5.96
C VAL A 475 8.94 24.77 -6.23
N ALA A 476 8.70 24.32 -7.44
CA ALA A 476 7.47 23.61 -7.80
C ALA A 476 7.28 22.32 -6.99
N ILE A 477 8.34 21.53 -6.80
CA ILE A 477 8.29 20.29 -6.01
C ILE A 477 8.01 20.59 -4.53
N VAL A 478 8.66 21.62 -3.96
CA VAL A 478 8.42 22.01 -2.55
C VAL A 478 6.97 22.47 -2.37
N VAL A 479 6.45 23.31 -3.26
CA VAL A 479 5.04 23.74 -3.23
C VAL A 479 4.11 22.54 -3.38
N GLY A 480 4.39 21.64 -4.33
CA GLY A 480 3.61 20.41 -4.53
C GLY A 480 3.60 19.50 -3.30
N ALA A 481 4.76 19.33 -2.63
CA ALA A 481 4.86 18.55 -1.40
C ALA A 481 4.04 19.16 -0.27
N LEU A 482 4.06 20.50 -0.10
CA LEU A 482 3.26 21.22 0.89
C LEU A 482 1.75 21.13 0.58
N MET A 483 1.36 21.27 -0.68
CA MET A 483 -0.03 21.08 -1.12
C MET A 483 -0.51 19.65 -0.83
N ALA A 484 0.31 18.64 -1.12
CA ALA A 484 -0.01 17.25 -0.83
C ALA A 484 -0.22 17.00 0.68
N GLN A 485 0.59 17.64 1.55
CA GLN A 485 0.38 17.54 3.00
C GLN A 485 -0.91 18.25 3.45
N THR A 486 -1.25 19.38 2.83
CA THR A 486 -2.50 20.09 3.11
C THR A 486 -3.71 19.22 2.76
N VAL A 487 -3.65 18.52 1.62
CA VAL A 487 -4.66 17.54 1.22
C VAL A 487 -4.70 16.38 2.22
N ALA A 488 -3.57 15.83 2.64
CA ALA A 488 -3.53 14.73 3.61
C ALA A 488 -4.15 15.11 4.98
N ILE A 489 -3.94 16.35 5.43
CA ILE A 489 -4.57 16.89 6.65
C ILE A 489 -6.08 16.99 6.46
N SER A 490 -6.53 17.56 5.35
CA SER A 490 -7.96 17.63 5.04
C SER A 490 -8.59 16.24 5.01
N LEU A 491 -8.00 15.29 4.27
CA LEU A 491 -8.51 13.92 4.16
C LEU A 491 -8.57 13.18 5.49
N ALA A 492 -7.74 13.53 6.48
CA ALA A 492 -7.78 12.88 7.80
C ALA A 492 -9.08 13.12 8.57
N GLU A 493 -9.88 14.12 8.17
CA GLU A 493 -11.20 14.41 8.75
C GLU A 493 -12.35 13.70 8.01
N HIS A 494 -12.04 12.89 6.98
CA HIS A 494 -13.01 12.21 6.11
C HIS A 494 -13.03 10.68 6.34
N GLU A 495 -13.61 10.24 7.45
CA GLU A 495 -13.74 8.81 7.79
C GLU A 495 -14.69 8.04 6.86
N GLU A 496 -15.59 8.73 6.16
CA GLU A 496 -16.50 8.14 5.16
C GLU A 496 -15.75 7.52 3.97
N LEU A 497 -14.49 7.91 3.75
CA LEU A 497 -13.65 7.36 2.69
C LEU A 497 -13.05 5.99 3.03
N LEU A 498 -13.18 5.54 4.28
CA LEU A 498 -12.64 4.26 4.73
C LEU A 498 -13.47 3.09 4.15
N ALA A 499 -12.79 1.96 3.94
CA ALA A 499 -13.43 0.72 3.50
C ALA A 499 -14.16 -0.04 4.63
N VAL A 500 -14.17 0.54 5.82
CA VAL A 500 -14.88 0.10 7.03
C VAL A 500 -15.50 1.33 7.68
N SER A 501 -16.69 1.20 8.22
CA SER A 501 -17.32 2.28 8.99
C SER A 501 -16.79 2.32 10.45
N PRO A 502 -16.87 3.48 11.13
CA PRO A 502 -16.60 3.54 12.56
C PRO A 502 -17.47 2.58 13.39
N GLY A 503 -18.72 2.37 12.97
CA GLY A 503 -19.63 1.37 13.56
C GLY A 503 -19.10 -0.06 13.46
N ASP A 504 -18.51 -0.42 12.31
CA ASP A 504 -17.90 -1.76 12.11
C ASP A 504 -16.75 -1.99 13.09
N LEU A 505 -15.95 -0.95 13.37
CA LEU A 505 -14.85 -1.04 14.33
C LEU A 505 -15.37 -1.14 15.77
N ALA A 506 -16.40 -0.36 16.12
CA ALA A 506 -17.00 -0.37 17.46
C ALA A 506 -17.61 -1.73 17.80
N LEU A 507 -18.25 -2.41 16.85
CA LEU A 507 -18.85 -3.73 17.07
C LEU A 507 -17.85 -4.87 17.18
N ARG A 508 -16.57 -4.67 16.89
CA ARG A 508 -15.56 -5.73 17.10
C ARG A 508 -15.35 -6.05 18.56
N GLU A 509 -15.42 -5.06 19.44
CA GLU A 509 -15.33 -5.26 20.89
C GLU A 509 -16.51 -6.08 21.42
N ALA A 510 -17.68 -5.98 20.76
CA ALA A 510 -18.85 -6.79 21.12
C ALA A 510 -18.69 -8.29 20.79
N LEU A 511 -17.67 -8.67 20.03
CA LEU A 511 -17.36 -10.06 19.72
C LEU A 511 -16.62 -10.79 20.85
N ASP A 512 -16.03 -10.07 21.82
CA ASP A 512 -15.19 -10.67 22.88
C ASP A 512 -15.98 -11.70 23.73
N ASP A 513 -17.28 -11.47 23.91
CA ASP A 513 -18.18 -12.32 24.69
C ASP A 513 -18.83 -13.45 23.87
N ILE A 514 -18.55 -13.56 22.57
CA ILE A 514 -19.14 -14.55 21.67
C ILE A 514 -18.19 -15.74 21.48
N ASP A 515 -18.73 -16.95 21.53
CA ASP A 515 -18.00 -18.18 21.22
C ASP A 515 -18.64 -18.88 20.01
N GLY A 516 -17.80 -19.37 19.09
CA GLY A 516 -18.24 -20.12 17.91
C GLY A 516 -18.21 -19.33 16.60
N ALA A 517 -19.01 -19.81 15.63
CA ALA A 517 -18.99 -19.28 14.28
C ALA A 517 -19.84 -18.00 14.17
N VAL A 518 -19.29 -16.98 13.51
CA VAL A 518 -19.97 -15.71 13.25
C VAL A 518 -19.99 -15.48 11.74
N TYR A 519 -21.19 -15.31 11.20
CA TYR A 519 -21.35 -14.95 9.81
C TYR A 519 -20.86 -13.52 9.58
N THR A 520 -20.00 -13.34 8.58
CA THR A 520 -19.60 -12.02 8.08
C THR A 520 -19.68 -12.01 6.55
N GLU A 521 -19.99 -10.84 5.97
CA GLU A 521 -20.01 -10.68 4.51
C GLU A 521 -18.61 -10.88 3.92
N ASN A 522 -18.50 -11.59 2.79
CA ASN A 522 -17.22 -11.76 2.09
C ASN A 522 -16.90 -10.53 1.22
N MET A 523 -16.77 -9.39 1.88
CA MET A 523 -16.45 -8.07 1.33
C MET A 523 -15.49 -7.32 2.27
N HIS A 524 -14.88 -6.23 1.80
CA HIS A 524 -13.87 -5.47 2.53
C HIS A 524 -14.26 -5.14 3.99
N TRP A 525 -15.50 -4.71 4.22
CA TRP A 525 -16.00 -4.37 5.55
C TRP A 525 -16.30 -5.58 6.45
N GLY A 526 -16.58 -6.74 5.86
CA GLY A 526 -16.86 -7.97 6.61
C GLY A 526 -15.61 -8.73 7.05
N TYR A 527 -14.44 -8.38 6.52
CA TYR A 527 -13.16 -8.95 6.95
C TYR A 527 -12.74 -8.37 8.30
N VAL A 528 -13.01 -9.12 9.37
CA VAL A 528 -12.66 -8.74 10.74
C VAL A 528 -11.24 -9.18 11.07
N TRP A 529 -10.28 -8.26 10.94
CA TRP A 529 -8.95 -8.44 11.53
C TRP A 529 -8.98 -8.14 13.04
N ASP A 530 -8.05 -8.76 13.75
CA ASP A 530 -7.94 -8.83 15.20
C ASP A 530 -9.21 -9.38 15.90
N ALA A 531 -9.92 -10.30 15.22
CA ALA A 531 -11.02 -11.05 15.82
C ALA A 531 -10.58 -11.82 17.10
N PRO A 532 -11.45 -11.93 18.12
CA PRO A 532 -11.18 -12.72 19.32
C PRO A 532 -10.90 -14.19 18.99
N LYS A 533 -10.04 -14.85 19.78
CA LYS A 533 -9.55 -16.22 19.48
C LYS A 533 -10.64 -17.29 19.43
N ASN A 534 -11.73 -17.07 20.15
CA ASN A 534 -12.91 -17.92 20.25
C ASN A 534 -13.92 -17.70 19.10
N VAL A 535 -13.71 -16.68 18.26
CA VAL A 535 -14.65 -16.31 17.21
C VAL A 535 -14.14 -16.80 15.85
N ALA A 536 -14.93 -17.67 15.22
CA ALA A 536 -14.63 -18.21 13.89
C ALA A 536 -15.44 -17.46 12.83
N MET A 537 -14.79 -16.59 12.06
CA MET A 537 -15.44 -15.84 10.98
C MET A 537 -15.64 -16.70 9.72
N THR A 538 -16.71 -16.42 8.99
CA THR A 538 -16.96 -17.07 7.68
C THR A 538 -16.21 -16.40 6.53
N SER A 539 -16.05 -15.08 6.54
CA SER A 539 -15.40 -14.34 5.45
C SER A 539 -13.87 -14.47 5.46
N ILE A 540 -13.26 -14.50 4.28
CA ILE A 540 -11.80 -14.51 4.10
C ILE A 540 -11.39 -13.65 2.89
N PRO A 541 -10.39 -12.76 3.02
CA PRO A 541 -9.92 -11.96 1.90
C PRO A 541 -9.18 -12.82 0.87
N THR A 542 -9.60 -12.71 -0.38
CA THR A 542 -8.94 -13.34 -1.53
C THR A 542 -7.95 -12.35 -2.15
N LEU A 543 -6.70 -12.33 -1.67
CA LEU A 543 -5.61 -11.56 -2.30
C LEU A 543 -5.14 -12.16 -3.66
N GLY A 544 -6.03 -12.84 -4.38
CA GLY A 544 -5.73 -13.62 -5.59
C GLY A 544 -4.78 -14.81 -5.38
N LEU A 545 -4.46 -15.15 -4.13
CA LEU A 545 -3.39 -16.08 -3.74
C LEU A 545 -3.80 -16.97 -2.55
N VAL A 546 -5.06 -17.41 -2.51
CA VAL A 546 -5.56 -18.32 -1.45
C VAL A 546 -5.80 -19.72 -2.01
N HIS A 547 -5.49 -20.74 -1.21
CA HIS A 547 -5.93 -22.11 -1.44
C HIS A 547 -7.01 -22.44 -0.41
N ILE A 548 -8.20 -22.78 -0.88
CA ILE A 548 -9.35 -23.12 -0.04
C ILE A 548 -9.65 -24.61 -0.27
N ASP A 549 -9.51 -25.41 0.79
CA ASP A 549 -9.90 -26.82 0.81
C ASP A 549 -11.40 -26.96 1.10
N SER A 550 -11.91 -26.18 2.06
CA SER A 550 -13.32 -26.10 2.41
C SER A 550 -13.68 -24.72 2.98
N THR A 551 -14.93 -24.28 2.82
CA THR A 551 -15.45 -23.02 3.37
C THR A 551 -16.96 -23.11 3.59
N GLU A 552 -17.43 -22.63 4.73
CA GLU A 552 -18.86 -22.54 5.05
C GLU A 552 -19.53 -21.28 4.48
N HIS A 553 -18.77 -20.30 3.99
CA HIS A 553 -19.31 -18.97 3.70
C HIS A 553 -20.43 -18.97 2.65
N ALA A 554 -20.27 -19.73 1.56
CA ALA A 554 -21.28 -19.81 0.50
C ALA A 554 -22.58 -20.49 0.98
N ALA A 555 -22.45 -21.57 1.75
CA ALA A 555 -23.58 -22.30 2.33
C ALA A 555 -24.32 -21.45 3.37
N ALA A 556 -23.58 -20.76 4.25
CA ALA A 556 -24.15 -19.84 5.23
C ALA A 556 -24.88 -18.65 4.58
N THR A 557 -24.30 -18.05 3.53
CA THR A 557 -24.95 -16.97 2.78
C THR A 557 -26.26 -17.45 2.13
N GLN A 558 -26.26 -18.65 1.55
CA GLN A 558 -27.47 -19.24 1.02
C GLN A 558 -28.51 -19.51 2.13
N ALA A 559 -28.08 -20.06 3.27
CA ALA A 559 -28.96 -20.31 4.41
C ALA A 559 -29.59 -19.03 4.95
N MET A 560 -28.87 -17.90 4.95
CA MET A 560 -29.44 -16.60 5.32
C MET A 560 -30.56 -16.16 4.37
N PHE A 561 -30.38 -16.32 3.06
CA PHE A 561 -31.41 -15.90 2.10
C PHE A 561 -32.70 -16.74 2.16
N TYR A 562 -32.61 -17.96 2.67
CA TYR A 562 -33.75 -18.88 2.79
C TYR A 562 -34.24 -19.04 4.23
N ASP A 563 -33.76 -18.23 5.18
CA ASP A 563 -34.10 -18.33 6.60
C ASP A 563 -33.94 -19.76 7.16
N ASN A 564 -32.90 -20.48 6.73
CA ASN A 564 -32.67 -21.86 7.15
C ASN A 564 -32.03 -21.91 8.55
N THR A 565 -32.87 -21.77 9.58
CA THR A 565 -32.44 -21.80 10.98
C THR A 565 -31.77 -23.13 11.37
N THR A 566 -32.17 -24.24 10.75
CA THR A 566 -31.57 -25.56 11.00
C THR A 566 -30.10 -25.57 10.66
N TYR A 567 -29.69 -24.99 9.52
CA TYR A 567 -28.28 -24.88 9.16
C TYR A 567 -27.46 -24.16 10.23
N PHE A 568 -27.93 -22.99 10.70
CA PHE A 568 -27.21 -22.20 11.71
C PHE A 568 -27.10 -22.91 13.06
N LEU A 569 -28.15 -23.61 13.48
CA LEU A 569 -28.13 -24.42 14.70
C LEU A 569 -27.17 -25.61 14.60
N GLU A 570 -27.16 -26.31 13.47
CA GLU A 570 -26.29 -27.47 13.23
C GLU A 570 -24.80 -27.09 13.16
N HIS A 571 -24.49 -25.88 12.67
CA HIS A 571 -23.12 -25.39 12.50
C HIS A 571 -22.67 -24.47 13.65
N ASN A 572 -23.46 -24.35 14.73
CA ASN A 572 -23.19 -23.46 15.87
C ASN A 572 -22.84 -22.02 15.45
N MET A 573 -23.57 -21.50 14.46
CA MET A 573 -23.39 -20.16 13.89
C MET A 573 -24.56 -19.27 14.31
N LEU A 574 -24.55 -18.88 15.59
CA LEU A 574 -25.68 -18.21 16.24
C LEU A 574 -25.67 -16.69 16.07
N HIS A 575 -24.60 -16.13 15.53
CA HIS A 575 -24.44 -14.68 15.37
C HIS A 575 -24.02 -14.31 13.95
N ALA A 576 -24.33 -13.08 13.57
CA ALA A 576 -23.88 -12.48 12.32
C ALA A 576 -23.50 -11.02 12.53
N LEU A 577 -22.47 -10.57 11.84
CA LEU A 577 -22.01 -9.17 11.87
C LEU A 577 -22.14 -8.57 10.47
N THR A 578 -22.88 -7.46 10.36
CA THR A 578 -23.12 -6.77 9.09
C THR A 578 -22.79 -5.28 9.18
N SER A 579 -22.28 -4.73 8.07
CA SER A 579 -21.92 -3.32 7.92
C SER A 579 -23.03 -2.53 7.23
N PRO A 580 -23.19 -1.21 7.52
CA PRO A 580 -24.08 -0.35 6.75
C PRO A 580 -23.61 -0.14 5.29
N LEU A 581 -22.36 -0.49 4.99
CA LEU A 581 -21.82 -0.53 3.63
C LEU A 581 -22.35 -1.72 2.82
N GLY A 582 -22.72 -2.79 3.51
CA GLY A 582 -23.12 -4.07 2.94
C GLY A 582 -24.60 -4.17 2.59
N THR A 583 -25.03 -5.39 2.27
CA THR A 583 -26.42 -5.68 1.86
C THR A 583 -27.08 -6.79 2.67
N MET A 584 -26.29 -7.63 3.37
CA MET A 584 -26.87 -8.69 4.21
C MET A 584 -27.71 -8.14 5.35
N GLN A 585 -27.40 -6.95 5.84
CA GLN A 585 -28.18 -6.29 6.89
C GLN A 585 -29.66 -6.17 6.51
N TRP A 586 -29.95 -5.87 5.24
CA TRP A 586 -31.32 -5.74 4.75
C TRP A 586 -32.06 -7.08 4.76
N THR A 587 -31.37 -8.17 4.44
CA THR A 587 -31.94 -9.52 4.51
C THR A 587 -32.29 -9.87 5.96
N LEU A 588 -31.35 -9.68 6.89
CA LEU A 588 -31.54 -10.02 8.30
C LEU A 588 -32.59 -9.14 8.97
N ALA A 589 -32.64 -7.84 8.65
CA ALA A 589 -33.64 -6.91 9.18
C ALA A 589 -35.09 -7.30 8.83
N THR A 590 -35.30 -7.97 7.70
CA THR A 590 -36.63 -8.43 7.26
C THR A 590 -36.97 -9.86 7.70
N SER A 591 -36.02 -10.57 8.33
CA SER A 591 -36.19 -11.94 8.77
C SER A 591 -36.76 -11.99 10.20
N PRO A 592 -37.78 -12.82 10.47
CA PRO A 592 -38.25 -13.03 11.85
C PRO A 592 -37.28 -13.89 12.67
N TYR A 593 -36.24 -14.47 12.07
CA TYR A 593 -35.32 -15.38 12.73
C TYR A 593 -34.01 -14.74 13.21
N TRP A 594 -33.86 -13.43 13.03
CA TRP A 594 -32.68 -12.70 13.44
C TRP A 594 -33.07 -11.46 14.26
N GLY A 595 -32.51 -11.35 15.46
CA GLY A 595 -32.70 -10.22 16.35
C GLY A 595 -31.43 -9.37 16.45
N ILE A 596 -31.59 -8.08 16.73
CA ILE A 596 -30.47 -7.16 16.99
C ILE A 596 -29.96 -7.39 18.41
N GLU A 597 -28.69 -7.74 18.56
CA GLU A 597 -28.01 -7.88 19.86
C GLU A 597 -27.19 -6.64 20.21
N ALA A 598 -26.46 -6.08 19.23
CA ALA A 598 -25.79 -4.80 19.36
C ALA A 598 -25.86 -4.00 18.06
N LEU A 599 -25.85 -2.68 18.18
CA LEU A 599 -25.93 -1.74 17.07
C LEU A 599 -24.99 -0.56 17.33
N ALA A 600 -24.20 -0.18 16.34
CA ALA A 600 -23.38 1.02 16.37
C ALA A 600 -23.38 1.69 14.99
N ASP A 601 -23.96 2.88 14.88
CA ASP A 601 -23.94 3.70 13.65
C ASP A 601 -24.33 2.96 12.37
N GLY A 602 -25.34 2.10 12.47
CA GLY A 602 -25.85 1.28 11.36
C GLY A 602 -25.18 -0.09 11.23
N ALA A 603 -23.96 -0.29 11.75
CA ALA A 603 -23.39 -1.63 11.88
C ALA A 603 -24.19 -2.42 12.92
N THR A 604 -24.42 -3.71 12.65
CA THR A 604 -25.32 -4.53 13.46
C THR A 604 -24.71 -5.90 13.75
N LEU A 605 -24.71 -6.28 15.02
CA LEU A 605 -24.49 -7.64 15.50
C LEU A 605 -25.86 -8.29 15.73
N TRP A 606 -26.10 -9.36 15.00
CA TRP A 606 -27.34 -10.12 14.98
C TRP A 606 -27.19 -11.41 15.78
N ARG A 607 -28.30 -11.83 16.37
CA ARG A 607 -28.45 -13.10 17.08
C ARG A 607 -29.58 -13.92 16.50
N LEU A 608 -29.32 -15.20 16.30
CA LEU A 608 -30.31 -16.15 15.81
C LEU A 608 -31.43 -16.34 16.84
N GLN A 609 -32.66 -16.26 16.34
CA GLN A 609 -33.91 -16.43 17.08
C GLN A 609 -34.74 -17.53 16.39
N PRO A 610 -34.47 -18.81 16.69
CA PRO A 610 -34.97 -19.93 15.90
C PRO A 610 -36.50 -20.08 15.96
N ASP A 611 -37.14 -19.53 16.99
CA ASP A 611 -38.59 -19.56 17.17
C ASP A 611 -39.34 -18.52 16.32
N GLY A 612 -38.61 -17.61 15.65
CA GLY A 612 -39.19 -16.59 14.78
C GLY A 612 -39.76 -15.39 15.54
N ASP A 613 -39.18 -15.05 16.69
CA ASP A 613 -39.58 -13.92 17.55
C ASP A 613 -38.80 -12.62 17.29
N GLY A 614 -38.05 -12.57 16.19
CA GLY A 614 -37.29 -11.42 15.72
C GLY A 614 -38.18 -10.25 15.33
N LYS A 615 -37.72 -9.05 15.69
CA LYS A 615 -38.36 -7.79 15.28
C LYS A 615 -38.12 -7.59 13.78
N VAL A 616 -39.13 -7.93 12.98
CA VAL A 616 -39.13 -7.68 11.53
C VAL A 616 -39.27 -6.18 11.28
N LEU A 617 -38.33 -5.62 10.52
CA LEU A 617 -38.35 -4.23 10.07
C LEU A 617 -38.88 -4.14 8.65
N LEU A 618 -39.69 -3.11 8.37
CA LEU A 618 -40.01 -2.72 7.00
C LEU A 618 -38.92 -1.78 6.50
N LEU A 619 -38.43 -2.04 5.29
CA LEU A 619 -37.38 -1.26 4.66
C LEU A 619 -37.98 -0.37 3.57
N ASP A 620 -37.55 0.88 3.52
CA ASP A 620 -37.97 1.85 2.52
C ASP A 620 -36.74 2.61 2.00
N GLY A 621 -36.40 2.42 0.73
CA GLY A 621 -35.22 3.03 0.11
C GLY A 621 -35.47 4.50 -0.21
N ILE A 622 -34.47 5.36 -0.04
CA ILE A 622 -34.60 6.80 -0.36
C ILE A 622 -33.99 7.04 -1.75
N ASP A 623 -34.78 7.60 -2.66
CA ASP A 623 -34.34 7.95 -4.01
C ASP A 623 -34.36 9.46 -4.29
N GLU A 624 -33.94 9.88 -5.51
CA GLU A 624 -33.90 11.29 -5.90
C GLU A 624 -35.28 11.95 -5.85
N SER A 625 -36.35 11.20 -6.14
CA SER A 625 -37.71 11.72 -6.18
C SER A 625 -38.27 12.04 -4.80
N ASP A 626 -37.71 11.45 -3.75
CA ASP A 626 -38.11 11.70 -2.37
C ASP A 626 -37.52 13.01 -1.82
N CYS A 627 -36.43 13.53 -2.40
CA CYS A 627 -35.74 14.74 -1.94
C CYS A 627 -35.48 15.75 -3.08
N VAL A 628 -36.39 16.73 -3.22
CA VAL A 628 -36.34 17.73 -4.30
C VAL A 628 -35.09 18.62 -4.27
N ALA A 629 -34.54 18.89 -3.08
CA ALA A 629 -33.34 19.71 -2.92
C ALA A 629 -32.03 18.92 -3.08
N CYS A 630 -32.11 17.58 -3.14
CA CYS A 630 -30.94 16.72 -3.23
C CYS A 630 -30.35 16.72 -4.65
N THR A 631 -29.06 16.45 -4.71
CA THR A 631 -28.34 16.15 -5.94
C THR A 631 -27.96 14.67 -5.94
N VAL A 632 -27.87 14.06 -7.12
CA VAL A 632 -27.51 12.65 -7.22
C VAL A 632 -26.00 12.45 -7.14
N ARG A 633 -25.58 11.42 -6.39
CA ARG A 633 -24.20 10.95 -6.25
C ARG A 633 -24.11 9.46 -6.49
N LEU A 634 -23.01 9.00 -7.08
CA LEU A 634 -22.75 7.57 -7.16
C LEU A 634 -22.47 7.00 -5.78
N ASP A 635 -22.97 5.79 -5.51
CA ASP A 635 -22.53 4.97 -4.41
C ASP A 635 -21.10 4.45 -4.70
N PRO A 636 -20.10 4.78 -3.86
CA PRO A 636 -18.73 4.30 -4.04
C PRO A 636 -18.60 2.77 -4.01
N TRP A 637 -19.58 2.08 -3.41
CA TRP A 637 -19.56 0.64 -3.17
C TRP A 637 -20.56 -0.14 -4.05
N ARG A 638 -21.19 0.49 -5.04
CA ARG A 638 -22.19 -0.14 -5.92
C ARG A 638 -21.74 -1.47 -6.54
N ASP A 639 -20.47 -1.55 -6.97
CA ASP A 639 -19.90 -2.74 -7.62
C ASP A 639 -19.65 -3.90 -6.63
N HIS A 640 -19.77 -3.63 -5.33
CA HIS A 640 -19.62 -4.61 -4.24
C HIS A 640 -20.97 -5.00 -3.60
N LYS A 641 -22.09 -4.44 -4.08
CA LYS A 641 -23.43 -4.76 -3.60
C LYS A 641 -24.06 -5.85 -4.48
N PHE A 642 -24.13 -7.07 -3.96
CA PHE A 642 -24.58 -8.25 -4.72
C PHE A 642 -26.11 -8.43 -4.76
N ARG A 643 -26.85 -7.76 -3.88
CA ARG A 643 -28.33 -7.78 -3.87
C ARG A 643 -28.88 -6.44 -3.43
N ASP A 644 -29.90 -5.95 -4.14
CA ASP A 644 -30.59 -4.70 -3.83
C ASP A 644 -32.10 -4.95 -3.70
N PRO A 645 -32.59 -5.38 -2.53
CA PRO A 645 -34.00 -5.65 -2.30
C PRO A 645 -34.85 -4.37 -2.24
N MET A 646 -34.24 -3.20 -2.03
CA MET A 646 -34.93 -1.91 -1.94
C MET A 646 -34.98 -1.16 -3.29
N GLY A 647 -34.18 -1.58 -4.27
CA GLY A 647 -34.11 -0.91 -5.57
C GLY A 647 -33.42 0.46 -5.51
N LEU A 648 -32.48 0.63 -4.58
CA LEU A 648 -31.69 1.86 -4.43
C LEU A 648 -30.82 2.17 -5.66
N GLY A 649 -30.44 1.16 -6.44
CA GLY A 649 -29.60 1.32 -7.62
C GLY A 649 -28.18 1.81 -7.29
N GLU A 650 -27.54 2.43 -8.30
CA GLU A 650 -26.15 2.92 -8.21
C GLU A 650 -26.02 4.32 -7.59
N ASP A 651 -27.15 5.00 -7.42
CA ASP A 651 -27.22 6.43 -7.11
C ASP A 651 -27.79 6.68 -5.72
N ARG A 652 -27.35 7.76 -5.07
CA ARG A 652 -27.81 8.18 -3.73
C ARG A 652 -28.13 9.67 -3.69
N PRO A 653 -29.21 10.07 -3.02
CA PRO A 653 -29.54 11.48 -2.80
C PRO A 653 -28.53 12.12 -1.84
N PHE A 654 -27.94 13.22 -2.26
CA PHE A 654 -27.01 14.02 -1.48
C PHE A 654 -27.54 15.44 -1.27
N LEU A 655 -27.76 15.81 -0.02
CA LEU A 655 -28.16 17.14 0.41
C LEU A 655 -26.92 17.93 0.86
N PRO A 656 -26.48 18.96 0.12
CA PRO A 656 -25.33 19.77 0.52
C PRO A 656 -25.63 20.58 1.78
N GLU A 657 -24.64 20.72 2.66
CA GLU A 657 -24.74 21.53 3.87
C GLU A 657 -25.16 22.98 3.54
N GLY A 658 -26.05 23.54 4.36
CA GLY A 658 -26.61 24.89 4.18
C GLY A 658 -27.72 24.97 3.13
N THR A 659 -28.21 23.84 2.64
CA THR A 659 -29.40 23.76 1.78
C THR A 659 -30.55 23.16 2.58
N ASP A 660 -31.64 23.91 2.72
CA ASP A 660 -32.87 23.40 3.33
C ASP A 660 -33.42 22.28 2.45
N GLY A 661 -33.61 21.10 3.04
CA GLY A 661 -34.09 19.90 2.36
C GLY A 661 -35.39 19.41 2.98
N ALA A 662 -36.23 18.77 2.17
CA ALA A 662 -37.39 18.04 2.65
C ALA A 662 -37.41 16.66 2.01
N LEU A 663 -37.64 15.63 2.83
CA LEU A 663 -37.78 14.25 2.42
C LEU A 663 -39.24 13.85 2.53
N GLN A 664 -39.82 13.41 1.42
CA GLN A 664 -41.17 12.85 1.40
C GLN A 664 -41.15 11.45 2.02
N ILE A 665 -42.14 11.18 2.87
CA ILE A 665 -42.22 9.95 3.65
C ILE A 665 -43.57 9.28 3.43
N LYS A 666 -43.54 7.96 3.28
CA LYS A 666 -44.74 7.11 3.24
C LYS A 666 -44.70 6.14 4.42
N ALA A 667 -45.07 6.64 5.60
CA ALA A 667 -45.06 5.83 6.80
C ALA A 667 -46.07 4.65 6.67
N PRO A 668 -45.67 3.42 7.03
CA PRO A 668 -46.55 2.26 7.01
C PRO A 668 -47.64 2.37 8.09
N ASP A 669 -48.73 1.62 7.89
CA ASP A 669 -49.80 1.53 8.87
C ASP A 669 -49.25 1.01 10.22
N ARG A 670 -49.63 1.68 11.31
CA ARG A 670 -49.18 1.37 12.68
C ARG A 670 -47.66 1.48 12.90
N ALA A 671 -46.98 2.34 12.15
CA ALA A 671 -45.60 2.72 12.44
C ALA A 671 -45.46 3.19 13.90
N ALA A 672 -44.52 2.58 14.62
CA ALA A 672 -44.17 2.85 16.01
C ALA A 672 -42.85 3.62 16.12
N GLU A 673 -41.91 3.30 15.25
CA GLU A 673 -40.57 3.86 15.22
C GLU A 673 -40.10 3.93 13.76
N MET A 674 -39.41 5.01 13.44
CA MET A 674 -38.74 5.25 12.16
C MET A 674 -37.25 5.44 12.44
N CYS A 675 -36.37 4.72 11.75
CA CYS A 675 -34.95 5.00 11.77
C CYS A 675 -34.46 5.46 10.40
N LEU A 676 -33.66 6.53 10.38
CA LEU A 676 -32.97 7.03 9.21
C LEU A 676 -31.52 6.57 9.22
N ILE A 677 -31.10 5.95 8.13
CA ILE A 677 -29.69 5.65 7.85
C ILE A 677 -29.18 6.68 6.86
N TYR A 678 -28.07 7.33 7.21
CA TYR A 678 -27.48 8.42 6.45
C TYR A 678 -25.96 8.40 6.60
N GLU A 679 -25.26 9.03 5.66
CA GLU A 679 -23.80 9.15 5.64
C GLU A 679 -23.44 10.64 5.58
N ILE A 680 -22.67 11.13 6.54
CA ILE A 680 -22.15 12.50 6.55
C ILE A 680 -20.84 12.53 5.76
N ILE A 681 -20.75 13.45 4.80
CA ILE A 681 -19.57 13.66 3.96
C ILE A 681 -18.75 14.82 4.54
N GLY A 682 -17.53 14.52 5.02
CA GLY A 682 -16.71 15.43 5.83
C GLY A 682 -17.31 15.71 7.21
N SER A 683 -16.99 16.85 7.81
CA SER A 683 -17.62 17.30 9.06
C SER A 683 -18.53 18.50 8.80
N THR A 684 -19.76 18.40 9.27
CA THR A 684 -20.79 19.45 9.12
C THR A 684 -20.93 20.24 10.43
N GLY A 685 -21.54 21.43 10.35
CA GLY A 685 -22.11 22.11 11.52
C GLY A 685 -23.31 21.35 12.09
N GLY A 686 -24.07 21.96 13.01
CA GLY A 686 -25.30 21.35 13.53
C GLY A 686 -26.25 20.96 12.39
N PHE A 687 -26.70 19.72 12.41
CA PHE A 687 -27.61 19.13 11.44
C PHE A 687 -28.85 18.62 12.17
N TYR A 688 -30.03 19.01 11.70
CA TYR A 688 -31.27 18.79 12.42
C TYR A 688 -32.35 18.23 11.52
N LEU A 689 -33.11 17.28 12.05
CA LEU A 689 -34.33 16.76 11.44
C LEU A 689 -35.55 17.32 12.17
N GLN A 690 -36.53 17.79 11.41
CA GLN A 690 -37.80 18.25 11.94
C GLN A 690 -39.00 17.61 11.25
N ALA A 691 -40.03 17.29 12.02
CA ALA A 691 -41.35 16.92 11.52
C ALA A 691 -42.41 17.75 12.22
N SER A 692 -43.24 18.47 11.46
CA SER A 692 -44.31 19.29 12.04
C SER A 692 -45.42 18.45 12.66
N THR A 693 -45.63 17.22 12.16
CA THR A 693 -46.62 16.25 12.65
C THR A 693 -46.11 14.81 12.51
N GLY A 694 -46.62 13.90 13.34
CA GLY A 694 -46.44 12.45 13.19
C GLY A 694 -45.31 11.84 14.03
N LEU A 695 -44.27 12.59 14.38
CA LEU A 695 -43.26 12.18 15.38
C LEU A 695 -43.65 12.64 16.79
N GLU A 696 -43.27 11.86 17.81
CA GLU A 696 -43.51 12.21 19.22
C GLU A 696 -42.74 13.49 19.63
N ARG A 697 -41.55 13.70 19.05
CA ARG A 697 -40.78 14.94 19.17
C ARG A 697 -40.59 15.56 17.79
N PRO A 698 -40.86 16.86 17.64
CA PRO A 698 -40.82 17.49 16.32
C PRO A 698 -39.41 17.89 15.86
N TYR A 699 -38.40 17.85 16.73
CA TYR A 699 -37.05 18.36 16.45
C TYR A 699 -35.97 17.44 17.03
N HIS A 700 -35.00 17.08 16.21
CA HIS A 700 -33.91 16.16 16.56
C HIS A 700 -32.57 16.66 16.03
N GLY A 701 -31.55 16.67 16.88
CA GLY A 701 -30.16 16.83 16.45
C GLY A 701 -29.61 15.51 15.92
N LEU A 702 -28.95 15.56 14.77
CA LEU A 702 -28.28 14.44 14.13
C LEU A 702 -26.77 14.54 14.32
N ARG A 703 -26.07 13.46 14.01
CA ARG A 703 -24.61 13.45 14.04
C ARG A 703 -24.05 14.24 12.86
N THR A 704 -22.89 14.83 13.09
CA THR A 704 -22.26 15.80 12.18
C THR A 704 -20.82 15.45 11.86
N ASP A 705 -20.29 14.42 12.51
CA ASP A 705 -18.99 13.82 12.20
C ASP A 705 -19.09 12.88 11.00
N ALA A 706 -17.98 12.71 10.28
CA ALA A 706 -17.93 12.01 9.01
C ALA A 706 -18.25 10.51 9.13
N GLY A 707 -18.92 9.94 8.12
CA GLY A 707 -19.22 8.51 8.04
C GLY A 707 -20.71 8.17 8.13
N TYR A 708 -20.98 6.86 8.21
CA TYR A 708 -22.35 6.32 8.32
C TYR A 708 -22.88 6.47 9.73
N HIS A 709 -24.18 6.77 9.83
CA HIS A 709 -24.90 6.97 11.09
C HIS A 709 -26.33 6.43 10.98
N GLN A 710 -26.91 6.13 12.14
CA GLN A 710 -28.32 5.78 12.27
C GLN A 710 -28.97 6.64 13.35
N ALA A 711 -30.15 7.19 13.07
CA ALA A 711 -30.97 7.92 14.05
C ALA A 711 -32.40 7.38 14.04
N CYS A 712 -32.93 7.04 15.23
CA CYS A 712 -34.28 6.49 15.39
C CYS A 712 -35.21 7.46 16.12
N PHE A 713 -36.48 7.47 15.71
CA PHE A 713 -37.50 8.42 16.13
C PHE A 713 -38.81 7.67 16.44
N ALA A 714 -39.41 7.97 17.59
CA ALA A 714 -40.73 7.45 17.95
C ALA A 714 -41.83 8.13 17.12
N VAL A 715 -42.74 7.32 16.58
CA VAL A 715 -43.84 7.75 15.72
C VAL A 715 -45.13 7.79 16.55
N GLU A 716 -45.72 8.97 16.70
CA GLU A 716 -47.01 9.16 17.38
C GLU A 716 -48.18 8.85 16.42
N ASN A 717 -48.09 9.31 15.17
CA ASN A 717 -49.12 9.08 14.17
C ASN A 717 -48.52 8.98 12.76
N GLY A 718 -48.30 7.75 12.28
CA GLY A 718 -47.74 7.48 10.95
C GLY A 718 -48.54 8.12 9.80
N SER A 719 -49.88 8.17 9.89
CA SER A 719 -50.70 8.77 8.84
C SER A 719 -50.51 10.28 8.67
N ALA A 720 -49.96 10.96 9.69
CA ALA A 720 -49.63 12.38 9.67
C ALA A 720 -48.14 12.64 9.38
N LEU A 721 -47.30 11.60 9.31
CA LEU A 721 -45.89 11.70 9.00
C LEU A 721 -45.68 11.55 7.49
N THR A 722 -45.88 12.63 6.75
CA THR A 722 -45.75 12.65 5.29
C THR A 722 -44.45 13.30 4.81
N GLU A 723 -43.78 14.07 5.67
CA GLU A 723 -42.58 14.82 5.32
C GLU A 723 -41.70 15.03 6.56
N VAL A 724 -40.39 14.95 6.38
CA VAL A 724 -39.39 15.47 7.32
C VAL A 724 -38.54 16.52 6.63
N THR A 725 -38.16 17.56 7.37
CA THR A 725 -37.33 18.65 6.89
C THR A 725 -35.97 18.63 7.56
N PHE A 726 -34.97 19.13 6.86
CA PHE A 726 -33.58 19.15 7.25
C PHE A 726 -33.08 20.59 7.33
N GLU A 727 -32.51 20.95 8.48
CA GLU A 727 -31.94 22.27 8.74
C GLU A 727 -30.46 22.18 9.16
N TRP A 728 -29.73 23.24 8.85
CA TRP A 728 -28.29 23.35 9.12
C TRP A 728 -27.98 24.61 9.93
N ASP A 729 -27.00 24.51 10.84
CA ASP A 729 -26.43 25.68 11.51
C ASP A 729 -25.64 26.57 10.55
N ARG A 730 -24.93 25.95 9.60
CA ARG A 730 -24.11 26.67 8.62
C ARG A 730 -24.93 26.96 7.37
N SER A 731 -24.77 28.17 6.84
CA SER A 731 -25.44 28.61 5.63
C SER A 731 -24.75 28.17 4.33
N SER A 732 -23.58 27.50 4.41
CA SER A 732 -22.82 27.11 3.23
C SER A 732 -21.90 25.92 3.52
N PRO A 733 -21.67 25.03 2.54
CA PRO A 733 -20.81 23.89 2.70
C PRO A 733 -19.33 24.25 2.55
N ASP A 734 -18.47 23.52 3.26
CA ASP A 734 -17.03 23.53 3.04
C ASP A 734 -16.68 22.74 1.77
N ARG A 735 -15.56 23.10 1.14
CA ARG A 735 -15.09 22.45 -0.10
C ARG A 735 -13.78 21.73 0.12
N TRP A 736 -13.66 20.55 -0.47
CA TRP A 736 -12.49 19.71 -0.32
C TRP A 736 -12.20 18.91 -1.59
N LEU A 737 -11.04 18.27 -1.65
CA LEU A 737 -10.63 17.44 -2.78
C LEU A 737 -11.02 15.98 -2.53
N ASN A 738 -12.01 15.49 -3.25
CA ASN A 738 -12.48 14.11 -3.12
C ASN A 738 -11.64 13.16 -4.00
N PRO A 739 -10.86 12.24 -3.39
CA PRO A 739 -10.00 11.33 -4.14
C PRO A 739 -10.79 10.28 -4.93
N LEU A 740 -12.06 10.00 -4.59
CA LEU A 740 -12.91 9.07 -5.31
C LEU A 740 -13.24 9.57 -6.73
N GLY A 741 -13.30 10.89 -6.91
CA GLY A 741 -13.42 11.51 -8.24
C GLY A 741 -12.21 11.28 -9.15
N LEU A 742 -11.00 11.12 -8.58
CA LEU A 742 -9.80 10.77 -9.34
C LEU A 742 -9.77 9.29 -9.72
N SER A 743 -10.24 8.41 -8.82
CA SER A 743 -10.29 6.97 -9.09
C SER A 743 -11.46 6.57 -10.00
N GLY A 744 -12.45 7.45 -10.19
CA GLY A 744 -13.69 7.16 -10.91
C GLY A 744 -14.70 6.36 -10.09
N ARG A 745 -14.49 6.24 -8.77
CA ARG A 745 -15.48 5.64 -7.85
C ARG A 745 -16.64 6.60 -7.57
N ASP A 746 -16.36 7.90 -7.70
CA ASP A 746 -17.34 8.99 -7.69
C ASP A 746 -17.17 9.85 -8.95
N THR A 747 -18.17 10.66 -9.26
CA THR A 747 -18.17 11.64 -10.36
C THR A 747 -17.62 13.00 -9.97
N VAL A 748 -17.42 13.27 -8.67
CA VAL A 748 -17.04 14.59 -8.15
C VAL A 748 -15.63 14.62 -7.61
N LEU A 749 -14.83 15.55 -8.16
CA LEU A 749 -13.44 15.79 -7.74
C LEU A 749 -13.32 16.88 -6.66
N PHE A 750 -14.08 17.97 -6.80
CA PHE A 750 -14.14 19.05 -5.81
C PHE A 750 -15.48 18.98 -5.11
N ASP A 751 -15.47 18.32 -3.97
CA ASP A 751 -16.69 17.95 -3.27
C ASP A 751 -17.02 18.94 -2.15
N ARG A 752 -18.18 18.72 -1.55
CA ARG A 752 -18.79 19.60 -0.55
C ARG A 752 -19.22 18.80 0.66
N THR A 753 -19.19 19.42 1.83
CA THR A 753 -19.80 18.85 3.02
C THR A 753 -21.32 18.75 2.87
N GLY A 754 -21.91 17.75 3.51
CA GLY A 754 -23.35 17.49 3.44
C GLY A 754 -23.70 16.09 3.92
N VAL A 755 -24.92 15.65 3.59
CA VAL A 755 -25.44 14.33 3.97
C VAL A 755 -25.90 13.57 2.74
N LYS A 756 -25.52 12.30 2.66
CA LYS A 756 -26.02 11.32 1.70
C LYS A 756 -27.07 10.46 2.40
N LEU A 757 -28.30 10.51 1.90
CA LEU A 757 -29.42 9.74 2.45
C LEU A 757 -29.40 8.32 1.86
N GLN A 758 -29.69 7.31 2.68
CA GLN A 758 -29.59 5.91 2.26
C GLN A 758 -30.96 5.23 2.28
N TRP A 759 -31.48 4.86 3.45
CA TRP A 759 -32.79 4.22 3.59
C TRP A 759 -33.44 4.53 4.94
N LEU A 760 -34.73 4.26 5.03
CA LEU A 760 -35.52 4.26 6.26
C LEU A 760 -35.82 2.82 6.68
N THR A 761 -35.87 2.59 7.99
CA THR A 761 -36.44 1.37 8.56
C THR A 761 -37.60 1.72 9.48
N TRP A 762 -38.60 0.85 9.48
CA TRP A 762 -39.81 1.03 10.27
C TRP A 762 -40.06 -0.17 11.15
N SER A 763 -40.53 0.09 12.36
CA SER A 763 -41.16 -0.94 13.17
C SER A 763 -42.63 -0.63 13.41
N THR A 764 -43.45 -1.68 13.48
CA THR A 764 -44.90 -1.59 13.61
C THR A 764 -45.40 -2.29 14.87
N VAL A 765 -46.52 -1.83 15.44
CA VAL A 765 -47.17 -2.43 16.64
C VAL A 765 -48.30 -3.40 16.29
#